data_AF-A0A7V5C7E6-F1
#
_entry.id   AF-A0A7V5C7E6-F1
#
_cell.length_a   1.000
_cell.length_b   1.000
_cell.length_c   1.000
_cell.angle_alpha   90.00
_cell.angle_beta   90.00
_cell.angle_gamma   90.00
#
_symmetry.space_group_name_H-M   'P 1'
#
loop_
_entity.id
_entity.type
_entity.pdbx_description
1 polymer ?
#
loop_
_entity_poly.entity_id
_entity_poly.type
_entity_poly.pdbx_seq_one_letter_code
_entity_poly.pdbx_strand_id
1 'polypeptide(L)'
;EKLNLKNAGQFVSSFDRPNICYRVELKQKGRKQLADFLRTEHPKDSGIIYCLSRKKTEATATWLAEKGYTAFPYHAGMDQASRLRNQRCFLQDESVIIVATIAFGMGIDKPDVRFVAHLDMPKSVEAYYQETGRSGRDGQPADAWMVYSLADVVRLRRMLAGSQGDQQFKMIQQQKIEAMLGFCETTRCRRQVLLGYFGEDLPLPCGNCDTCQGKVESWEGTLVAQKALSCVWRTGQRFGASYLSDVLLGKSDERILRFRHDKVSTFGIGHELSKKEWGSVFRQLVAAGFLCVDLEGKGGFSLSPQSRPVLKGEQKVWFRKDPAPVKIKRRFRSENEQKKAFDDPASMLLWEELRDLRLNIAREKNIPPYIIFHDSTLRELVLYLPQSLREMESIYGIGHKKLELYGGLFLKVLQRHFQKYGIPENLSEQRRHIESVQNSTDSFTSTVSDTLILFKKGMTPEQIAEYRKLKISTIYTHFSQAIEENAVSVEEILPLKKEEILEIEKAFSFQPPEEKEALTPILERFGEKYDFGILRCVRAGMLTSDMDKAYDVEQIRNTFPKAYAKWTDEDDNLLKTEYQKGKGIETLAEMFQRKPGAIRSRLQKLEPMQSHKQFQRKSGAISSRLKKLEQFQKQLICLANSRKYSGYCVAGKEFSENRIGRWIRPVSNRDLGVLLINDMILENGEIPKMLDIITVSLIKPDSHSYQTENYVTDTTQAWVKTGEVPISDLPKLCDNADVLWLNRYHSHHGFNDRIPEEMADEILSSSLLFIKPENAFIRISEELYNKKIRAVFHFNGISYCLVITDPAIEARYLRENVGEYSLGNVFFTVSLSEPYNGYCYKLVAGIIG
;
A
#
# COMPACT_ATOMS: atom_id res chain seq x y z
N GLU A 1 3.42 6.62 -28.71
CA GLU A 1 2.31 6.56 -29.67
C GLU A 1 0.94 6.33 -29.05
N LYS A 2 0.66 5.21 -28.35
CA LYS A 2 -0.69 4.90 -27.83
C LYS A 2 -1.32 5.98 -26.93
N LEU A 3 -0.51 6.70 -26.15
CA LEU A 3 -0.96 7.78 -25.27
C LEU A 3 -0.79 9.19 -25.88
N ASN A 4 -0.24 9.29 -27.10
CA ASN A 4 0.04 10.52 -27.83
C ASN A 4 0.72 11.65 -27.01
N LEU A 5 1.51 11.29 -25.99
CA LEU A 5 2.26 12.24 -25.18
C LEU A 5 3.34 12.90 -26.03
N LYS A 6 3.32 14.23 -26.09
CA LYS A 6 4.34 15.04 -26.79
C LYS A 6 5.25 15.70 -25.74
N ASN A 7 6.56 15.52 -25.88
CA ASN A 7 7.60 16.11 -25.01
C ASN A 7 7.40 15.87 -23.50
N ALA A 8 6.84 14.73 -23.10
CA ALA A 8 6.68 14.40 -21.69
C ALA A 8 8.04 14.04 -21.06
N GLY A 9 8.32 14.60 -19.87
CA GLY A 9 9.47 14.20 -19.07
C GLY A 9 9.40 12.71 -18.72
N GLN A 10 10.47 11.97 -19.02
CA GLN A 10 10.54 10.54 -18.76
C GLN A 10 11.37 10.27 -17.51
N PHE A 11 10.70 9.82 -16.45
CA PHE A 11 11.35 9.44 -15.18
C PHE A 11 11.31 7.92 -15.03
N VAL A 12 12.38 7.25 -15.43
CA VAL A 12 12.54 5.79 -15.28
C VAL A 12 13.45 5.54 -14.08
N SER A 13 12.92 4.91 -13.04
CA SER A 13 13.73 4.36 -11.96
C SER A 13 14.30 3.00 -12.36
N SER A 14 15.39 2.60 -11.72
CA SER A 14 15.96 1.26 -11.88
C SER A 14 14.92 0.15 -11.60
N PHE A 15 15.00 -0.93 -12.37
CA PHE A 15 14.27 -2.18 -12.17
C PHE A 15 14.97 -3.09 -11.14
N ASP A 16 16.07 -2.63 -10.54
CA ASP A 16 16.82 -3.41 -9.58
C ASP A 16 16.09 -3.54 -8.23
N ARG A 17 15.97 -4.78 -7.76
CA ARG A 17 15.42 -5.15 -6.46
C ARG A 17 16.48 -5.94 -5.67
N PRO A 18 17.50 -5.27 -5.12
CA PRO A 18 18.70 -5.94 -4.59
C PRO A 18 18.39 -6.91 -3.44
N ASN A 19 17.29 -6.66 -2.72
CA ASN A 19 16.81 -7.47 -1.61
C ASN A 19 16.18 -8.82 -2.03
N ILE A 20 15.82 -9.01 -3.31
CA ILE A 20 15.25 -10.27 -3.81
C ILE A 20 16.35 -11.22 -4.31
N CYS A 21 16.43 -12.42 -3.75
CA CYS A 21 17.30 -13.50 -4.19
C CYS A 21 16.60 -14.35 -5.26
N TYR A 22 17.13 -14.39 -6.49
CA TYR A 22 16.56 -15.18 -7.59
C TYR A 22 17.18 -16.58 -7.64
N ARG A 23 16.35 -17.63 -7.59
CA ARG A 23 16.75 -19.04 -7.64
C ARG A 23 15.90 -19.84 -8.61
N VAL A 24 16.54 -20.53 -9.55
CA VAL A 24 15.83 -21.40 -10.48
C VAL A 24 16.42 -22.80 -10.48
N GLU A 25 15.56 -23.78 -10.24
CA GLU A 25 15.90 -25.19 -10.17
C GLU A 25 15.20 -25.99 -11.28
N LEU A 26 15.84 -27.10 -11.66
CA LEU A 26 15.18 -28.12 -12.46
C LEU A 26 14.10 -28.81 -11.64
N LYS A 27 12.90 -28.89 -12.21
CA LYS A 27 11.74 -29.50 -11.56
C LYS A 27 11.86 -31.01 -11.53
N GLN A 28 12.05 -31.55 -10.33
CA GLN A 28 12.09 -32.97 -10.01
C GLN A 28 11.24 -33.22 -8.76
N LYS A 29 10.06 -33.84 -8.93
CA LYS A 29 9.07 -33.96 -7.84
C LYS A 29 8.79 -32.60 -7.19
N GLY A 30 8.39 -31.60 -7.99
CA GLY A 30 8.34 -30.18 -7.58
C GLY A 30 7.62 -29.86 -6.26
N ARG A 31 6.59 -30.63 -5.86
CA ARG A 31 5.98 -30.49 -4.53
C ARG A 31 6.96 -30.80 -3.40
N LYS A 32 7.77 -31.85 -3.53
CA LYS A 32 8.81 -32.18 -2.54
C LYS A 32 9.85 -31.06 -2.43
N GLN A 33 10.33 -30.54 -3.57
CA GLN A 33 11.26 -29.41 -3.59
C GLN A 33 10.68 -28.17 -2.89
N LEU A 34 9.40 -27.86 -3.15
CA LEU A 34 8.70 -26.78 -2.47
C LEU A 34 8.59 -27.03 -0.95
N ALA A 35 8.21 -28.23 -0.51
CA ALA A 35 8.17 -28.55 0.92
C ALA A 35 9.54 -28.42 1.58
N ASP A 36 10.61 -28.85 0.90
CA ASP A 36 11.96 -28.70 1.41
C ASP A 36 12.33 -27.22 1.54
N PHE A 37 12.11 -26.42 0.49
CA PHE A 37 12.31 -24.96 0.50
C PHE A 37 11.55 -24.26 1.64
N LEU A 38 10.25 -24.52 1.78
CA LEU A 38 9.44 -23.93 2.84
C LEU A 38 9.93 -24.35 4.23
N ARG A 39 10.21 -25.64 4.42
CA ARG A 39 10.62 -26.17 5.73
C ARG A 39 11.99 -25.65 6.16
N THR A 40 12.93 -25.52 5.23
CA THR A 40 14.31 -25.11 5.56
C THR A 40 14.51 -23.61 5.62
N GLU A 41 13.75 -22.84 4.84
CA GLU A 41 14.01 -21.42 4.64
C GLU A 41 12.85 -20.52 5.04
N HIS A 42 11.60 -20.98 4.96
CA HIS A 42 10.40 -20.16 5.17
C HIS A 42 9.31 -20.85 6.03
N PRO A 43 9.64 -21.39 7.22
CA PRO A 43 8.68 -22.19 8.00
C PRO A 43 7.52 -21.36 8.57
N LYS A 44 7.74 -20.05 8.79
CA LYS A 44 6.76 -19.12 9.39
C LYS A 44 6.52 -17.87 8.54
N ASP A 45 6.95 -17.88 7.29
CA ASP A 45 6.87 -16.69 6.45
C ASP A 45 5.60 -16.67 5.61
N SER A 46 5.09 -15.46 5.35
CA SER A 46 4.04 -15.25 4.37
C SER A 46 4.63 -15.26 2.95
N GLY A 47 3.93 -15.91 2.02
CA GLY A 47 4.45 -16.11 0.66
C GLY A 47 3.38 -16.39 -0.38
N ILE A 48 3.79 -16.35 -1.64
CA ILE A 48 2.91 -16.57 -2.80
C ILE A 48 3.46 -17.72 -3.63
N ILE A 49 2.61 -18.66 -4.05
CA ILE A 49 2.98 -19.81 -4.87
C ILE A 49 2.18 -19.79 -6.18
N TYR A 50 2.84 -19.49 -7.29
CA TYR A 50 2.23 -19.46 -8.61
C TYR A 50 2.19 -20.84 -9.28
N CYS A 51 1.00 -21.18 -9.79
CA CYS A 51 0.70 -22.37 -10.57
C CYS A 51 0.01 -21.99 -11.88
N LEU A 52 0.18 -22.80 -12.94
CA LEU A 52 -0.39 -22.48 -14.25
C LEU A 52 -1.90 -22.74 -14.35
N SER A 53 -2.47 -23.68 -13.57
CA SER A 53 -3.87 -24.08 -13.66
C SER A 53 -4.61 -24.03 -12.34
N ARG A 54 -5.91 -23.71 -12.39
CA ARG A 54 -6.82 -23.64 -11.22
C ARG A 54 -6.80 -24.92 -10.39
N LYS A 55 -6.95 -26.07 -11.06
CA LYS A 55 -6.88 -27.39 -10.43
C LYS A 55 -5.57 -27.62 -9.66
N LYS A 56 -4.43 -27.16 -10.22
CA LYS A 56 -3.13 -27.30 -9.55
C LYS A 56 -3.01 -26.35 -8.36
N THR A 57 -3.57 -25.14 -8.46
CA THR A 57 -3.65 -24.17 -7.37
C THR A 57 -4.38 -24.77 -6.17
N GLU A 58 -5.62 -25.26 -6.36
CA GLU A 58 -6.40 -25.91 -5.31
C GLU A 58 -5.67 -27.11 -4.70
N ALA A 59 -5.22 -28.05 -5.55
CA ALA A 59 -4.58 -29.27 -5.10
C ALA A 59 -3.23 -29.02 -4.39
N THR A 60 -2.58 -27.89 -4.62
CA THR A 60 -1.33 -27.52 -3.93
C THR A 60 -1.62 -26.84 -2.59
N ALA A 61 -2.66 -25.99 -2.52
CA ALA A 61 -3.10 -25.38 -1.28
C ALA A 61 -3.57 -26.45 -0.27
N THR A 62 -4.42 -27.40 -0.69
CA THR A 62 -4.87 -28.51 0.15
C THR A 62 -3.70 -29.34 0.66
N TRP A 63 -2.75 -29.68 -0.22
CA TRP A 63 -1.58 -30.47 0.15
C TRP A 63 -0.64 -29.73 1.14
N LEU A 64 -0.53 -28.40 1.05
CA LEU A 64 0.22 -27.61 2.03
C LEU A 64 -0.50 -27.54 3.38
N ALA A 65 -1.83 -27.43 3.38
CA ALA A 65 -2.64 -27.47 4.60
C ALA A 65 -2.49 -28.81 5.33
N GLU A 66 -2.49 -29.94 4.61
CA GLU A 66 -2.19 -31.27 5.16
C GLU A 66 -0.78 -31.38 5.77
N LYS A 67 0.15 -30.51 5.36
CA LYS A 67 1.52 -30.43 5.88
C LYS A 67 1.67 -29.45 7.05
N GLY A 68 0.59 -28.83 7.50
CA GLY A 68 0.57 -27.91 8.63
C GLY A 68 0.83 -26.44 8.28
N TYR A 69 0.85 -26.07 7.00
CA TYR A 69 0.94 -24.68 6.58
C TYR A 69 -0.44 -24.04 6.44
N THR A 70 -0.57 -22.77 6.83
CA THR A 70 -1.77 -21.97 6.54
C THR A 70 -1.75 -21.57 5.07
N ALA A 71 -2.38 -22.38 4.20
CA ALA A 71 -2.35 -22.19 2.76
C ALA A 71 -3.75 -22.12 2.13
N PHE A 72 -3.99 -21.10 1.30
CA PHE A 72 -5.27 -20.90 0.62
C PHE A 72 -5.11 -20.77 -0.90
N PRO A 73 -6.05 -21.31 -1.71
CA PRO A 73 -6.05 -21.12 -3.15
C PRO A 73 -6.58 -19.73 -3.54
N TYR A 74 -6.13 -19.21 -4.67
CA TYR A 74 -6.67 -18.00 -5.30
C TYR A 74 -6.64 -18.09 -6.83
N HIS A 75 -7.82 -18.07 -7.46
CA HIS A 75 -7.92 -17.95 -8.91
C HIS A 75 -9.29 -17.41 -9.35
N ALA A 76 -9.36 -16.97 -10.61
CA ALA A 76 -10.58 -16.40 -11.21
C ALA A 76 -11.81 -17.32 -11.23
N GLY A 77 -11.64 -18.65 -11.06
CA GLY A 77 -12.75 -19.60 -10.97
C GLY A 77 -13.38 -19.76 -9.57
N MET A 78 -12.83 -19.11 -8.53
CA MET A 78 -13.39 -19.15 -7.18
C MET A 78 -14.54 -18.14 -7.06
N ASP A 79 -15.50 -18.44 -6.19
CA ASP A 79 -16.53 -17.47 -5.83
C ASP A 79 -15.91 -16.22 -5.16
N GLN A 80 -16.60 -15.09 -5.30
CA GLN A 80 -16.08 -13.80 -4.86
C GLN A 80 -15.89 -13.74 -3.33
N ALA A 81 -16.77 -14.37 -2.56
CA ALA A 81 -16.71 -14.37 -1.10
C ALA A 81 -15.46 -15.11 -0.60
N SER A 82 -15.18 -16.30 -1.14
CA SER A 82 -13.97 -17.07 -0.83
C SER A 82 -12.70 -16.33 -1.25
N ARG A 83 -12.69 -15.67 -2.41
CA ARG A 83 -11.53 -14.86 -2.85
C ARG A 83 -11.24 -13.71 -1.89
N LEU A 84 -12.27 -12.97 -1.49
CA LEU A 84 -12.14 -11.84 -0.55
C LEU A 84 -11.67 -12.32 0.82
N ARG A 85 -12.24 -13.44 1.31
CA ARG A 85 -11.81 -14.07 2.57
C ARG A 85 -10.32 -14.43 2.53
N ASN A 86 -9.88 -15.16 1.50
CA ASN A 86 -8.48 -15.60 1.39
C ASN A 86 -7.53 -14.41 1.25
N GLN A 87 -7.91 -13.38 0.47
CA GLN A 87 -7.13 -12.15 0.35
C GLN A 87 -7.03 -11.39 1.67
N ARG A 88 -8.12 -11.30 2.42
CA ARG A 88 -8.14 -10.66 3.74
C ARG A 88 -7.26 -11.41 4.74
N CYS A 89 -7.38 -12.73 4.83
CA CYS A 89 -6.50 -13.57 5.65
C CYS A 89 -5.02 -13.33 5.28
N PHE A 90 -4.70 -13.30 3.98
CA PHE A 90 -3.32 -13.03 3.56
C PHE A 90 -2.79 -11.66 3.99
N LEU A 91 -3.63 -10.62 3.96
CA LEU A 91 -3.24 -9.27 4.36
C LEU A 91 -3.13 -9.10 5.88
N GLN A 92 -4.04 -9.73 6.63
CA GLN A 92 -4.20 -9.53 8.08
C GLN A 92 -3.40 -10.50 8.94
N ASP A 93 -3.26 -11.75 8.51
CA ASP A 93 -2.60 -12.79 9.29
C ASP A 93 -1.11 -12.93 8.93
N GLU A 94 -0.33 -13.40 9.90
CA GLU A 94 1.06 -13.79 9.69
C GLU A 94 1.16 -15.25 9.24
N SER A 95 2.25 -15.60 8.55
CA SER A 95 2.53 -16.98 8.10
C SER A 95 1.48 -17.58 7.14
N VAL A 96 0.86 -16.75 6.29
CA VAL A 96 -0.14 -17.22 5.30
C VAL A 96 0.50 -17.38 3.92
N ILE A 97 0.23 -18.52 3.29
CA ILE A 97 0.65 -18.84 1.93
C ILE A 97 -0.54 -18.76 0.99
N ILE A 98 -0.47 -17.90 -0.03
CA ILE A 98 -1.45 -17.92 -1.12
C ILE A 98 -0.90 -18.71 -2.29
N VAL A 99 -1.57 -19.81 -2.63
CA VAL A 99 -1.33 -20.52 -3.88
C VAL A 99 -2.24 -19.90 -4.94
N ALA A 100 -1.69 -19.45 -6.06
CA ALA A 100 -2.48 -18.71 -7.03
C ALA A 100 -2.15 -19.01 -8.49
N THR A 101 -3.07 -18.62 -9.39
CA THR A 101 -2.73 -18.35 -10.79
C THR A 101 -2.36 -16.87 -10.97
N ILE A 102 -2.00 -16.46 -12.18
CA ILE A 102 -1.69 -15.06 -12.56
C ILE A 102 -2.82 -14.08 -12.17
N ALA A 103 -4.05 -14.58 -11.93
CA ALA A 103 -5.17 -13.78 -11.45
C ALA A 103 -4.92 -13.12 -10.07
N PHE A 104 -4.00 -13.65 -9.26
CA PHE A 104 -3.58 -13.03 -8.00
C PHE A 104 -2.41 -12.08 -8.27
N GLY A 105 -2.71 -10.80 -8.47
CA GLY A 105 -1.62 -9.84 -8.60
C GLY A 105 -1.95 -8.35 -8.72
N MET A 106 -2.99 -7.94 -9.43
CA MET A 106 -3.30 -6.51 -9.47
C MET A 106 -3.93 -6.09 -8.13
N GLY A 107 -3.32 -5.14 -7.41
CA GLY A 107 -3.89 -4.52 -6.20
C GLY A 107 -3.60 -5.20 -4.85
N ILE A 108 -2.69 -6.19 -4.78
CA ILE A 108 -2.25 -6.75 -3.49
C ILE A 108 -0.96 -6.06 -3.07
N ASP A 109 -1.00 -5.41 -1.91
CA ASP A 109 0.13 -4.72 -1.30
C ASP A 109 0.34 -5.19 0.14
N LYS A 110 1.03 -6.33 0.27
CA LYS A 110 1.54 -6.83 1.54
C LYS A 110 3.06 -6.60 1.54
N PRO A 111 3.59 -5.72 2.39
CA PRO A 111 5.00 -5.34 2.33
C PRO A 111 5.95 -6.48 2.71
N ASP A 112 5.48 -7.36 3.59
CA ASP A 112 6.24 -8.40 4.28
C ASP A 112 6.17 -9.80 3.64
N VAL A 113 5.94 -9.88 2.33
CA VAL A 113 6.00 -11.16 1.60
C VAL A 113 7.46 -11.61 1.46
N ARG A 114 7.85 -12.71 2.12
CA ARG A 114 9.26 -13.17 2.16
C ARG A 114 9.65 -14.08 1.03
N PHE A 115 8.69 -14.73 0.38
CA PHE A 115 8.99 -15.51 -0.81
C PHE A 115 7.88 -15.46 -1.86
N VAL A 116 8.30 -15.52 -3.12
CA VAL A 116 7.44 -15.89 -4.25
C VAL A 116 8.01 -17.15 -4.89
N ALA A 117 7.18 -18.20 -4.96
CA ALA A 117 7.53 -19.48 -5.53
C ALA A 117 6.76 -19.74 -6.84
N HIS A 118 7.43 -20.29 -7.85
CA HIS A 118 6.81 -20.70 -9.11
C HIS A 118 6.93 -22.22 -9.30
N LEU A 119 5.79 -22.92 -9.30
CA LEU A 119 5.75 -24.36 -9.56
C LEU A 119 5.60 -24.70 -11.05
N ASP A 120 5.37 -23.71 -11.89
CA ASP A 120 5.37 -23.79 -13.35
C ASP A 120 6.05 -22.52 -13.89
N MET A 121 6.75 -22.66 -15.02
CA MET A 121 7.40 -21.52 -15.66
C MET A 121 6.37 -20.47 -16.08
N PRO A 122 6.59 -19.18 -15.79
CA PRO A 122 5.79 -18.07 -16.31
C PRO A 122 5.81 -18.00 -17.84
N LYS A 123 4.85 -17.26 -18.40
CA LYS A 123 4.74 -17.08 -19.86
C LYS A 123 5.79 -16.11 -20.43
N SER A 124 6.33 -15.24 -19.59
CA SER A 124 7.28 -14.21 -20.01
C SER A 124 8.10 -13.68 -18.84
N VAL A 125 9.20 -13.00 -19.16
CA VAL A 125 10.07 -12.33 -18.18
C VAL A 125 9.33 -11.19 -17.47
N GLU A 126 8.43 -10.46 -18.15
CA GLU A 126 7.65 -9.39 -17.53
C GLU A 126 6.68 -9.92 -16.48
N ALA A 127 6.00 -11.03 -16.77
CA ALA A 127 5.12 -11.69 -15.81
C ALA A 127 5.93 -12.13 -14.59
N TYR A 128 7.07 -12.80 -14.82
CA TYR A 128 7.96 -13.23 -13.74
C TYR A 128 8.46 -12.07 -12.89
N TYR A 129 8.88 -10.96 -13.50
CA TYR A 129 9.34 -9.76 -12.81
C TYR A 129 8.23 -9.15 -11.94
N GLN A 130 7.03 -8.96 -12.49
CA GLN A 130 5.89 -8.41 -11.73
C GLN A 130 5.45 -9.32 -10.58
N GLU A 131 5.45 -10.64 -10.80
CA GLU A 131 5.06 -11.65 -9.82
C GLU A 131 6.08 -11.72 -8.68
N THR A 132 7.37 -11.79 -8.98
CA THR A 132 8.45 -11.85 -7.98
C THR A 132 8.63 -10.53 -7.24
N GLY A 133 8.41 -9.39 -7.90
CA GLY A 133 8.47 -8.04 -7.31
C GLY A 133 7.45 -7.76 -6.20
N ARG A 134 6.53 -8.70 -5.94
CA ARG A 134 5.61 -8.70 -4.78
C ARG A 134 6.30 -9.00 -3.47
N SER A 135 7.42 -9.72 -3.53
CA SER A 135 8.20 -10.02 -2.34
C SER A 135 9.07 -8.83 -1.91
N GLY A 136 9.32 -8.74 -0.60
CA GLY A 136 10.26 -7.78 -0.01
C GLY A 136 10.00 -6.33 -0.37
N ARG A 137 8.73 -5.88 -0.37
CA ARG A 137 8.38 -4.47 -0.66
C ARG A 137 8.79 -3.53 0.48
N ASP A 138 8.93 -4.06 1.69
CA ASP A 138 9.60 -3.43 2.84
C ASP A 138 11.13 -3.30 2.68
N GLY A 139 11.71 -3.74 1.57
CA GLY A 139 13.15 -3.73 1.32
C GLY A 139 13.94 -4.82 2.06
N GLN A 140 13.28 -5.66 2.86
CA GLN A 140 13.94 -6.75 3.57
C GLN A 140 14.23 -7.94 2.63
N PRO A 141 15.20 -8.82 2.99
CA PRO A 141 15.52 -9.98 2.18
C PRO A 141 14.30 -10.84 1.85
N ALA A 142 14.22 -11.29 0.61
CA ALA A 142 13.17 -12.17 0.13
C ALA A 142 13.66 -13.10 -0.98
N ASP A 143 12.99 -14.23 -1.18
CA ASP A 143 13.37 -15.24 -2.18
C ASP A 143 12.35 -15.34 -3.32
N ALA A 144 12.84 -15.25 -4.55
CA ALA A 144 12.13 -15.59 -5.78
C ALA A 144 12.60 -16.97 -6.24
N TRP A 145 11.85 -18.01 -5.89
CA TRP A 145 12.19 -19.41 -6.14
C TRP A 145 11.35 -19.99 -7.28
N MET A 146 11.94 -20.65 -8.26
CA MET A 146 11.20 -21.28 -9.36
C MET A 146 11.72 -22.69 -9.64
N VAL A 147 10.79 -23.61 -9.89
CA VAL A 147 11.07 -24.89 -10.55
C VAL A 147 10.44 -24.93 -11.93
N TYR A 148 11.21 -25.37 -12.93
CA TYR A 148 10.70 -25.53 -14.28
C TYR A 148 11.15 -26.84 -14.93
N SER A 149 10.40 -27.27 -15.94
CA SER A 149 10.70 -28.43 -16.77
C SER A 149 10.40 -28.16 -18.23
N LEU A 150 10.98 -28.96 -19.14
CA LEU A 150 10.64 -28.90 -20.56
C LEU A 150 9.13 -29.14 -20.79
N ALA A 151 8.49 -29.98 -19.97
CA ALA A 151 7.04 -30.21 -20.04
C ALA A 151 6.21 -28.94 -19.78
N ASP A 152 6.71 -28.00 -18.99
CA ASP A 152 6.06 -26.70 -18.79
C ASP A 152 6.18 -25.84 -20.06
N VAL A 153 7.33 -25.85 -20.73
CA VAL A 153 7.55 -25.17 -22.03
C VAL A 153 6.61 -25.71 -23.11
N VAL A 154 6.50 -27.04 -23.25
CA VAL A 154 5.59 -27.68 -24.22
C VAL A 154 4.15 -27.26 -23.96
N ARG A 155 3.73 -27.21 -22.69
CA ARG A 155 2.38 -26.79 -22.30
C ARG A 155 2.10 -25.35 -22.68
N LEU A 156 3.05 -24.43 -22.43
CA LEU A 156 2.92 -23.03 -22.81
C LEU A 156 2.83 -22.84 -24.34
N ARG A 157 3.67 -23.53 -25.11
CA ARG A 157 3.62 -23.47 -26.57
C ARG A 157 2.31 -24.04 -27.13
N ARG A 158 1.78 -25.13 -26.56
CA ARG A 158 0.46 -25.66 -26.94
C ARG A 158 -0.68 -24.68 -26.66
N MET A 159 -0.64 -24.00 -25.51
CA MET A 159 -1.61 -22.94 -25.21
C MET A 159 -1.51 -21.78 -26.20
N LEU A 160 -0.29 -21.43 -26.64
CA LEU A 160 -0.08 -20.39 -27.63
C LEU A 160 -0.59 -20.78 -29.02
N ALA A 161 -0.32 -22.02 -29.46
CA ALA A 161 -0.81 -22.53 -30.75
C ALA A 161 -2.34 -22.47 -30.85
N GLY A 162 -3.04 -22.87 -29.78
CA GLY A 162 -4.50 -22.82 -29.69
C GLY A 162 -5.11 -21.43 -29.46
N SER A 163 -4.30 -20.37 -29.39
CA SER A 163 -4.82 -19.01 -29.22
C SER A 163 -5.42 -18.45 -30.53
N GLN A 164 -6.45 -17.60 -30.41
CA GLN A 164 -7.09 -16.90 -31.54
C GLN A 164 -6.35 -15.63 -31.97
N GLY A 165 -5.19 -15.34 -31.39
CA GLY A 165 -4.38 -14.17 -31.79
C GLY A 165 -3.85 -14.31 -33.21
N ASP A 166 -3.60 -13.16 -33.84
CA ASP A 166 -2.99 -13.11 -35.17
C ASP A 166 -1.55 -13.65 -35.17
N GLN A 167 -0.96 -13.80 -36.36
CA GLN A 167 0.38 -14.38 -36.50
C GLN A 167 1.45 -13.52 -35.81
N GLN A 168 1.31 -12.20 -35.86
CA GLN A 168 2.24 -11.27 -35.22
C GLN A 168 2.19 -11.38 -33.69
N PHE A 169 0.99 -11.47 -33.10
CA PHE A 169 0.80 -11.73 -31.68
C PHE A 169 1.44 -13.06 -31.28
N LYS A 170 1.21 -14.13 -32.05
CA LYS A 170 1.81 -15.44 -31.78
C LYS A 170 3.33 -15.40 -31.81
N MET A 171 3.93 -14.69 -32.77
CA MET A 171 5.38 -14.49 -32.84
C MET A 171 5.93 -13.76 -31.60
N ILE A 172 5.29 -12.66 -31.18
CA ILE A 172 5.71 -11.90 -29.99
C ILE A 172 5.61 -12.76 -28.72
N GLN A 173 4.52 -13.51 -28.53
CA GLN A 173 4.37 -14.39 -27.38
C GLN A 173 5.39 -15.52 -27.38
N GLN A 174 5.74 -16.05 -28.55
CA GLN A 174 6.79 -17.05 -28.68
C GLN A 174 8.15 -16.50 -28.25
N GLN A 175 8.51 -15.29 -28.70
CA GLN A 175 9.75 -14.62 -28.29
C GLN A 175 9.81 -14.43 -26.77
N LYS A 176 8.68 -14.09 -26.13
CA LYS A 176 8.59 -13.95 -24.66
C LYS A 176 8.83 -15.27 -23.93
N ILE A 177 8.29 -16.38 -24.43
CA ILE A 177 8.52 -17.72 -23.87
C ILE A 177 10.01 -18.09 -24.02
N GLU A 178 10.61 -17.78 -25.16
CA GLU A 178 12.04 -18.02 -25.42
C GLU A 178 12.94 -17.20 -24.50
N ALA A 179 12.64 -15.92 -24.29
CA ALA A 179 13.36 -15.08 -23.33
C ALA A 179 13.27 -15.63 -21.91
N MET A 180 12.09 -16.09 -21.48
CA MET A 180 11.89 -16.71 -20.16
C MET A 180 12.69 -18.01 -20.02
N LEU A 181 12.75 -18.82 -21.08
CA LEU A 181 13.56 -20.03 -21.11
C LEU A 181 15.06 -19.71 -21.07
N GLY A 182 15.50 -18.67 -21.79
CA GLY A 182 16.87 -18.14 -21.72
C GLY A 182 17.22 -17.66 -20.31
N PHE A 183 16.29 -17.01 -19.61
CA PHE A 183 16.46 -16.68 -18.20
C PHE A 183 16.65 -17.93 -17.35
N CYS A 184 15.81 -18.96 -17.51
CA CYS A 184 15.91 -20.20 -16.74
C CYS A 184 17.27 -20.91 -16.89
N GLU A 185 17.78 -21.01 -18.12
CA GLU A 185 19.02 -21.73 -18.46
C GLU A 185 20.31 -20.90 -18.32
N THR A 186 20.22 -19.61 -17.99
CA THR A 186 21.40 -18.72 -18.00
C THR A 186 22.54 -19.20 -17.09
N THR A 187 23.77 -18.97 -17.57
CA THR A 187 25.02 -19.10 -16.79
C THR A 187 25.51 -17.78 -16.25
N ARG A 188 24.94 -16.65 -16.70
CA ARG A 188 25.25 -15.31 -16.20
C ARG A 188 24.46 -15.03 -14.92
N CYS A 189 24.79 -13.94 -14.25
CA CYS A 189 23.99 -13.44 -13.13
C CYS A 189 22.52 -13.28 -13.57
N ARG A 190 21.57 -13.88 -12.83
CA ARG A 190 20.13 -13.77 -13.16
C ARG A 190 19.65 -12.33 -13.17
N ARG A 191 20.14 -11.52 -12.24
CA ARG A 191 19.80 -10.10 -12.14
C ARG A 191 20.26 -9.33 -13.38
N GLN A 192 21.47 -9.59 -13.88
CA GLN A 192 21.96 -8.98 -15.13
C GLN A 192 21.08 -9.35 -16.33
N VAL A 193 20.64 -10.62 -16.43
CA VAL A 193 19.74 -11.04 -17.50
C VAL A 193 18.36 -10.38 -17.39
N LEU A 194 17.84 -10.28 -16.17
CA LEU A 194 16.54 -9.66 -15.89
C LEU A 194 16.55 -8.15 -16.22
N LEU A 195 17.57 -7.43 -15.76
CA LEU A 195 17.72 -5.99 -16.03
C LEU A 195 18.00 -5.73 -17.51
N GLY A 196 18.87 -6.53 -18.14
CA GLY A 196 19.17 -6.42 -19.56
C GLY A 196 17.94 -6.64 -20.45
N TYR A 197 16.99 -7.49 -20.03
CA TYR A 197 15.70 -7.64 -20.72
C TYR A 197 14.89 -6.34 -20.75
N PHE A 198 15.00 -5.50 -19.70
CA PHE A 198 14.34 -4.19 -19.60
C PHE A 198 15.21 -3.03 -20.10
N GLY A 199 16.38 -3.32 -20.70
CA GLY A 199 17.30 -2.30 -21.21
C GLY A 199 18.15 -1.62 -20.14
N GLU A 200 18.30 -2.23 -18.96
CA GLU A 200 19.15 -1.73 -17.89
C GLU A 200 20.40 -2.60 -17.72
N ASP A 201 21.57 -1.97 -17.74
CA ASP A 201 22.85 -2.66 -17.59
C ASP A 201 23.33 -2.63 -16.14
N LEU A 202 23.56 -3.82 -15.58
CA LEU A 202 24.22 -3.99 -14.28
C LEU A 202 25.68 -4.41 -14.50
N PRO A 203 26.68 -3.55 -14.19
CA PRO A 203 28.08 -3.79 -14.57
C PRO A 203 28.67 -5.05 -13.94
N LEU A 204 28.35 -5.31 -12.67
CA LEU A 204 28.90 -6.41 -11.90
C LEU A 204 27.83 -7.47 -11.56
N PRO A 205 28.20 -8.76 -11.48
CA PRO A 205 27.30 -9.80 -10.98
C PRO A 205 26.78 -9.47 -9.58
N CYS A 206 25.51 -9.76 -9.32
CA CYS A 206 24.83 -9.28 -8.11
C CYS A 206 25.24 -9.95 -6.79
N GLY A 207 25.94 -11.09 -6.83
CA GLY A 207 26.30 -11.86 -5.62
C GLY A 207 25.12 -12.52 -4.87
N ASN A 208 23.87 -12.25 -5.26
CA ASN A 208 22.66 -12.62 -4.54
C ASN A 208 21.66 -13.48 -5.36
N CYS A 209 22.13 -14.20 -6.38
CA CYS A 209 21.31 -15.18 -7.10
C CYS A 209 22.03 -16.53 -7.15
N ASP A 210 21.28 -17.59 -7.43
CA ASP A 210 21.79 -18.96 -7.56
C ASP A 210 22.99 -19.09 -8.52
N THR A 211 23.04 -18.32 -9.61
CA THR A 211 24.18 -18.34 -10.55
C THR A 211 25.41 -17.59 -10.05
N CYS A 212 25.25 -16.62 -9.15
CA CYS A 212 26.37 -15.95 -8.48
C CYS A 212 26.85 -16.73 -7.25
N GLN A 213 25.93 -17.37 -6.52
CA GLN A 213 26.20 -18.11 -5.29
C GLN A 213 26.67 -19.54 -5.57
N GLY A 214 26.13 -20.16 -6.62
CA GLY A 214 26.58 -21.45 -7.13
C GLY A 214 27.65 -21.26 -8.20
N LYS A 215 28.72 -22.07 -8.16
CA LYS A 215 29.63 -22.18 -9.30
C LYS A 215 28.90 -22.87 -10.44
N VAL A 216 28.31 -22.10 -11.35
CA VAL A 216 27.73 -22.63 -12.57
C VAL A 216 28.87 -22.89 -13.55
N GLU A 217 29.36 -24.12 -13.58
CA GLU A 217 30.36 -24.52 -14.57
C GLU A 217 29.74 -24.57 -15.97
N SER A 218 30.42 -23.98 -16.94
CA SER A 218 30.15 -24.15 -18.36
C SER A 218 31.23 -25.03 -18.99
N TRP A 219 30.88 -25.67 -20.10
CA TRP A 219 31.80 -26.42 -20.93
C TRP A 219 31.47 -26.19 -22.40
N GLU A 220 32.51 -26.16 -23.24
CA GLU A 220 32.35 -26.07 -24.70
C GLU A 220 31.92 -27.44 -25.21
N GLY A 221 30.77 -27.50 -25.88
CA GLY A 221 30.15 -28.76 -26.29
C GLY A 221 29.63 -28.74 -27.72
N THR A 222 30.22 -27.98 -28.63
CA THR A 222 29.84 -27.97 -30.05
C THR A 222 29.69 -29.37 -30.63
N LEU A 223 30.61 -30.28 -30.35
CA LEU A 223 30.53 -31.65 -30.86
C LEU A 223 29.29 -32.38 -30.33
N VAL A 224 28.97 -32.22 -29.05
CA VAL A 224 27.77 -32.80 -28.43
C VAL A 224 26.50 -32.18 -29.02
N ALA A 225 26.49 -30.86 -29.25
CA ALA A 225 25.41 -30.17 -29.94
C ALA A 225 25.21 -30.73 -31.36
N GLN A 226 26.29 -30.91 -32.13
CA GLN A 226 26.26 -31.48 -33.47
C GLN A 226 25.71 -32.90 -33.47
N LYS A 227 26.13 -33.75 -32.52
CA LYS A 227 25.59 -35.12 -32.35
C LYS A 227 24.08 -35.10 -32.08
N ALA A 228 23.62 -34.25 -31.15
CA ALA A 228 22.21 -34.10 -30.81
C ALA A 228 21.37 -33.61 -32.02
N LEU A 229 21.79 -32.51 -32.65
CA LEU A 229 21.11 -31.94 -33.82
C LEU A 229 21.09 -32.92 -35.01
N SER A 230 22.21 -33.62 -35.24
CA SER A 230 22.32 -34.67 -36.24
C SER A 230 21.38 -35.85 -35.99
N CYS A 231 21.20 -36.23 -34.72
CA CYS A 231 20.28 -37.30 -34.33
C CYS A 231 18.82 -36.88 -34.54
N VAL A 232 18.47 -35.63 -34.22
CA VAL A 232 17.12 -35.08 -34.50
C VAL A 232 16.82 -35.15 -36.00
N TRP A 233 17.77 -34.72 -36.84
CA TRP A 233 17.63 -34.79 -38.29
C TRP A 233 17.44 -36.22 -38.81
N ARG A 234 18.34 -37.15 -38.44
CA ARG A 234 18.36 -38.52 -38.95
C ARG A 234 17.19 -39.39 -38.48
N THR A 235 16.57 -39.03 -37.36
CA THR A 235 15.37 -39.71 -36.85
C THR A 235 14.07 -39.11 -37.38
N GLY A 236 14.14 -38.18 -38.34
CA GLY A 236 12.96 -37.60 -38.99
C GLY A 236 12.21 -36.57 -38.14
N GLN A 237 12.90 -35.89 -37.22
CA GLN A 237 12.42 -34.68 -36.53
C GLN A 237 11.05 -34.77 -35.84
N ARG A 238 10.74 -35.93 -35.24
CA ARG A 238 9.43 -36.20 -34.61
C ARG A 238 9.52 -36.82 -33.22
N PHE A 239 10.74 -37.01 -32.71
CA PHE A 239 11.00 -37.68 -31.44
C PHE A 239 11.49 -36.71 -30.38
N GLY A 240 11.10 -36.96 -29.13
CA GLY A 240 11.49 -36.15 -27.98
C GLY A 240 12.78 -36.61 -27.32
N ALA A 241 13.27 -35.82 -26.35
CA ALA A 241 14.56 -36.00 -25.69
C ALA A 241 14.83 -37.43 -25.19
N SER A 242 13.86 -38.10 -24.56
CA SER A 242 14.07 -39.46 -24.04
C SER A 242 14.42 -40.46 -25.14
N TYR A 243 13.69 -40.44 -26.24
CA TYR A 243 13.89 -41.38 -27.35
C TYR A 243 15.22 -41.10 -28.06
N LEU A 244 15.50 -39.83 -28.33
CA LEU A 244 16.76 -39.42 -28.96
C LEU A 244 17.98 -39.74 -28.10
N SER A 245 17.85 -39.60 -26.78
CA SER A 245 18.90 -40.03 -25.85
C SER A 245 19.12 -41.54 -25.89
N ASP A 246 18.07 -42.34 -26.05
CA ASP A 246 18.19 -43.80 -26.18
C ASP A 246 18.88 -44.19 -27.51
N VAL A 247 18.60 -43.48 -28.61
CA VAL A 247 19.30 -43.65 -29.90
C VAL A 247 20.78 -43.30 -29.75
N LEU A 248 21.11 -42.14 -29.19
CA LEU A 248 22.51 -41.70 -28.99
C LEU A 248 23.30 -42.66 -28.09
N LEU A 249 22.64 -43.27 -27.10
CA LEU A 249 23.23 -44.27 -26.21
C LEU A 249 23.27 -45.68 -26.78
N GLY A 250 22.75 -45.90 -27.99
CA GLY A 250 22.74 -47.22 -28.63
C GLY A 250 21.82 -48.23 -27.94
N LYS A 251 20.77 -47.77 -27.25
CA LYS A 251 19.82 -48.67 -26.58
C LYS A 251 18.86 -49.28 -27.59
N SER A 252 18.67 -50.59 -27.50
CA SER A 252 17.73 -51.33 -28.34
C SER A 252 16.36 -51.40 -27.66
N ASP A 253 15.45 -50.50 -28.04
CA ASP A 253 14.00 -50.52 -27.72
C ASP A 253 13.24 -51.05 -28.97
N GLU A 254 12.14 -51.77 -28.79
CA GLU A 254 11.24 -52.21 -29.88
C GLU A 254 10.89 -51.06 -30.84
N ARG A 255 10.69 -49.84 -30.31
CA ARG A 255 10.42 -48.66 -31.13
C ARG A 255 11.61 -48.23 -31.99
N ILE A 256 12.84 -48.40 -31.50
CA ILE A 256 14.06 -48.04 -32.25
C ILE A 256 14.24 -49.01 -33.43
N LEU A 257 14.06 -50.30 -33.19
CA LEU A 257 14.10 -51.33 -34.24
C LEU A 257 12.97 -51.13 -35.27
N ARG A 258 11.74 -50.85 -34.80
CA ARG A 258 10.59 -50.59 -35.68
C ARG A 258 10.82 -49.42 -36.65
N PHE A 259 11.46 -48.34 -36.18
CA PHE A 259 11.80 -47.20 -37.02
C PHE A 259 13.16 -47.33 -37.72
N ARG A 260 13.86 -48.46 -37.57
CA ARG A 260 15.21 -48.71 -38.10
C ARG A 260 16.25 -47.67 -37.67
N HIS A 261 16.07 -47.08 -36.49
CA HIS A 261 17.01 -46.11 -35.93
C HIS A 261 18.20 -46.77 -35.23
N ASP A 262 18.27 -48.10 -35.20
CA ASP A 262 19.50 -48.85 -34.93
C ASP A 262 20.51 -48.74 -36.08
N LYS A 263 20.07 -48.32 -37.28
CA LYS A 263 20.90 -48.20 -38.49
C LYS A 263 21.36 -46.77 -38.81
N VAL A 264 20.88 -45.76 -38.09
CA VAL A 264 21.31 -44.37 -38.37
C VAL A 264 22.73 -44.16 -37.85
N SER A 265 23.51 -43.31 -38.53
CA SER A 265 24.91 -43.05 -38.16
C SER A 265 25.09 -42.38 -36.78
N THR A 266 24.00 -41.95 -36.14
CA THR A 266 24.00 -41.37 -34.79
C THR A 266 23.62 -42.37 -33.70
N PHE A 267 23.37 -43.64 -34.04
CA PHE A 267 23.10 -44.68 -33.07
C PHE A 267 24.37 -45.05 -32.31
N GLY A 268 24.35 -44.99 -30.98
CA GLY A 268 25.49 -45.36 -30.14
C GLY A 268 26.71 -44.43 -30.22
N ILE A 269 26.57 -43.21 -30.74
CA ILE A 269 27.71 -42.27 -30.83
C ILE A 269 27.85 -41.34 -29.62
N GLY A 270 26.96 -41.46 -28.64
CA GLY A 270 26.77 -40.52 -27.53
C GLY A 270 27.07 -41.10 -26.14
N HIS A 271 27.96 -42.09 -26.03
CA HIS A 271 28.28 -42.76 -24.77
C HIS A 271 28.99 -41.88 -23.74
N GLU A 272 29.51 -40.71 -24.15
CA GLU A 272 30.18 -39.76 -23.28
C GLU A 272 29.26 -39.06 -22.26
N LEU A 273 27.95 -39.07 -22.50
CA LEU A 273 26.95 -38.47 -21.60
C LEU A 273 25.92 -39.51 -21.19
N SER A 274 25.49 -39.45 -19.93
CA SER A 274 24.34 -40.21 -19.44
C SER A 274 23.04 -39.75 -20.11
N LYS A 275 21.98 -40.58 -20.02
CA LYS A 275 20.64 -40.23 -20.50
C LYS A 275 20.12 -38.92 -19.89
N LYS A 276 20.46 -38.65 -18.63
CA LYS A 276 20.09 -37.43 -17.92
C LYS A 276 20.81 -36.21 -18.51
N GLU A 277 22.10 -36.33 -18.78
CA GLU A 277 22.91 -35.27 -19.38
C GLU A 277 22.48 -34.97 -20.83
N TRP A 278 22.15 -36.00 -21.62
CA TRP A 278 21.53 -35.78 -22.94
C TRP A 278 20.20 -35.04 -22.84
N GLY A 279 19.36 -35.37 -21.85
CA GLY A 279 18.16 -34.61 -21.56
C GLY A 279 18.44 -33.12 -21.27
N SER A 280 19.54 -32.83 -20.57
CA SER A 280 20.01 -31.46 -20.32
C SER A 280 20.44 -30.75 -21.59
N VAL A 281 21.24 -31.43 -22.44
CA VAL A 281 21.68 -30.91 -23.74
C VAL A 281 20.49 -30.52 -24.61
N PHE A 282 19.51 -31.42 -24.80
CA PHE A 282 18.34 -31.12 -25.62
C PHE A 282 17.54 -29.93 -25.10
N ARG A 283 17.37 -29.83 -23.77
CA ARG A 283 16.70 -28.70 -23.12
C ARG A 283 17.44 -27.38 -23.38
N GLN A 284 18.76 -27.36 -23.25
CA GLN A 284 19.58 -26.18 -23.51
C GLN A 284 19.61 -25.81 -25.01
N LEU A 285 19.59 -26.78 -25.91
CA LEU A 285 19.47 -26.52 -27.37
C LEU A 285 18.11 -25.90 -27.74
N VAL A 286 17.02 -26.29 -27.06
CA VAL A 286 15.72 -25.63 -27.22
C VAL A 286 15.76 -24.20 -26.68
N ALA A 287 16.42 -23.99 -25.54
CA ALA A 287 16.58 -22.66 -24.94
C ALA A 287 17.42 -21.71 -25.79
N ALA A 288 18.47 -22.22 -26.42
CA ALA A 288 19.32 -21.47 -27.34
C ALA A 288 18.69 -21.26 -28.73
N GLY A 289 17.46 -21.74 -28.95
CA GLY A 289 16.75 -21.56 -30.21
C GLY A 289 17.17 -22.50 -31.34
N PHE A 290 18.10 -23.45 -31.11
CA PHE A 290 18.56 -24.41 -32.12
C PHE A 290 17.53 -25.52 -32.41
N LEU A 291 16.67 -25.82 -31.43
CA LEU A 291 15.61 -26.82 -31.55
C LEU A 291 14.22 -26.22 -31.33
N CYS A 292 13.32 -26.54 -32.24
CA CYS A 292 11.89 -26.30 -32.12
C CYS A 292 11.20 -27.53 -31.52
N VAL A 293 10.10 -27.32 -30.80
CA VAL A 293 9.25 -28.41 -30.30
C VAL A 293 8.04 -28.50 -31.20
N ASP A 294 7.80 -29.67 -31.77
CA ASP A 294 6.61 -29.97 -32.56
C ASP A 294 5.36 -29.96 -31.67
N LEU A 295 4.37 -29.16 -32.08
CA LEU A 295 3.13 -28.89 -31.36
C LEU A 295 1.96 -29.75 -31.84
N GLU A 296 2.07 -30.36 -33.02
CA GLU A 296 1.03 -31.22 -33.62
C GLU A 296 1.23 -32.71 -33.25
N GLY A 297 2.46 -33.12 -32.92
CA GLY A 297 2.81 -34.47 -32.47
C GLY A 297 2.85 -34.70 -30.95
N LYS A 298 3.32 -35.90 -30.54
CA LYS A 298 3.56 -36.30 -29.13
C LYS A 298 4.77 -35.59 -28.47
N GLY A 299 5.09 -34.35 -28.86
CA GLY A 299 6.19 -33.55 -28.32
C GLY A 299 7.58 -33.87 -28.87
N GLY A 300 7.73 -33.97 -30.20
CA GLY A 300 9.01 -34.19 -30.89
C GLY A 300 9.86 -32.92 -31.04
N PHE A 301 11.13 -33.07 -31.44
CA PHE A 301 12.00 -31.94 -31.79
C PHE A 301 12.23 -31.82 -33.29
N SER A 302 12.33 -30.59 -33.77
CA SER A 302 12.76 -30.24 -35.13
C SER A 302 13.87 -29.20 -35.11
N LEU A 303 14.70 -29.18 -36.16
CA LEU A 303 15.76 -28.19 -36.28
C LEU A 303 15.20 -26.81 -36.59
N SER A 304 15.76 -25.76 -35.97
CA SER A 304 15.53 -24.38 -36.38
C SER A 304 16.56 -23.93 -37.44
N PRO A 305 16.32 -22.84 -38.17
CA PRO A 305 17.32 -22.27 -39.09
C PRO A 305 18.67 -21.94 -38.41
N GLN A 306 18.64 -21.59 -37.12
CA GLN A 306 19.83 -21.25 -36.32
C GLN A 306 20.72 -22.46 -36.02
N SER A 307 20.23 -23.69 -36.22
CA SER A 307 21.03 -24.91 -36.01
C SER A 307 22.09 -25.14 -37.10
N ARG A 308 21.94 -24.52 -38.28
CA ARG A 308 22.81 -24.77 -39.44
C ARG A 308 24.28 -24.40 -39.20
N PRO A 309 24.63 -23.21 -38.66
CA PRO A 309 26.02 -22.85 -38.38
C PRO A 309 26.66 -23.80 -37.37
N VAL A 310 25.91 -24.25 -36.35
CA VAL A 310 26.40 -25.23 -35.37
C VAL A 310 26.68 -26.58 -36.04
N LEU A 311 25.76 -27.08 -36.87
CA LEU A 311 25.95 -28.32 -37.62
C LEU A 311 27.16 -28.28 -38.56
N LYS A 312 27.48 -27.11 -39.12
CA LYS A 312 28.67 -26.88 -39.95
C LYS A 312 29.96 -26.65 -39.15
N GLY A 313 29.86 -26.47 -37.83
CA GLY A 313 31.00 -26.12 -36.97
C GLY A 313 31.42 -24.65 -37.04
N GLU A 314 30.63 -23.78 -37.68
CA GLU A 314 30.87 -22.34 -37.82
C GLU A 314 30.54 -21.59 -36.51
N GLN A 315 29.65 -22.14 -35.67
CA GLN A 315 29.24 -21.53 -34.41
C GLN A 315 29.55 -22.46 -33.23
N LYS A 316 30.24 -21.91 -32.22
CA LYS A 316 30.53 -22.63 -30.97
C LYS A 316 29.31 -22.66 -30.04
N VAL A 317 29.10 -23.77 -29.35
CA VAL A 317 28.02 -23.96 -28.37
C VAL A 317 28.60 -24.26 -27.00
N TRP A 318 28.17 -23.49 -26.01
CA TRP A 318 28.56 -23.66 -24.61
C TRP A 318 27.36 -24.18 -23.83
N PHE A 319 27.56 -25.29 -23.11
CA PHE A 319 26.56 -25.84 -22.22
C PHE A 319 26.89 -25.54 -20.78
N ARG A 320 25.85 -25.31 -20.00
CA ARG A 320 25.89 -25.34 -18.55
C ARG A 320 25.96 -26.79 -18.08
N LYS A 321 26.83 -27.10 -17.12
CA LYS A 321 26.69 -28.34 -16.34
C LYS A 321 25.51 -28.18 -15.39
N ASP A 322 24.57 -29.13 -15.43
CA ASP A 322 23.53 -29.15 -14.41
C ASP A 322 24.22 -29.33 -13.05
N PRO A 323 24.01 -28.43 -12.09
CA PRO A 323 24.62 -28.58 -10.79
C PRO A 323 24.19 -29.94 -10.21
N ALA A 324 25.13 -30.69 -9.66
CA ALA A 324 24.77 -31.77 -8.75
C ALA A 324 23.80 -31.20 -7.70
N PRO A 325 22.86 -32.00 -7.14
CA PRO A 325 22.08 -31.55 -5.99
C PRO A 325 23.04 -31.34 -4.82
N VAL A 326 23.69 -30.19 -4.80
CA VAL A 326 24.53 -29.75 -3.70
C VAL A 326 23.54 -29.32 -2.63
N LYS A 327 23.60 -29.96 -1.47
CA LYS A 327 23.12 -29.32 -0.24
C LYS A 327 23.92 -28.03 -0.13
N ILE A 328 23.35 -26.91 -0.57
CA ILE A 328 24.02 -25.61 -0.53
C ILE A 328 24.34 -25.36 0.93
N LYS A 329 25.59 -25.62 1.33
CA LYS A 329 26.16 -25.10 2.56
C LYS A 329 26.32 -23.61 2.29
N ARG A 330 25.30 -22.83 2.67
CA ARG A 330 25.44 -21.38 2.74
C ARG A 330 26.77 -21.08 3.46
N ARG A 331 27.63 -20.24 2.88
CA ARG A 331 28.25 -19.20 3.71
C ARG A 331 27.07 -18.34 4.12
N PHE A 332 26.62 -18.56 5.35
CA PHE A 332 25.41 -17.99 5.91
C PHE A 332 25.44 -16.45 5.79
N ARG A 333 24.67 -15.88 4.86
CA ARG A 333 23.86 -14.66 5.09
C ARG A 333 22.42 -15.09 5.21
N SER A 334 22.15 -15.76 6.31
CA SER A 334 21.14 -16.81 6.45
C SER A 334 20.82 -16.83 7.91
N GLU A 335 19.58 -16.68 8.33
CA GLU A 335 19.11 -16.79 9.72
C GLU A 335 19.94 -16.03 10.76
N ASN A 336 21.23 -16.31 10.97
CA ASN A 336 22.26 -15.46 11.55
C ASN A 336 22.30 -13.98 11.11
N GLU A 337 21.57 -13.41 10.14
CA GLU A 337 21.48 -11.92 10.01
C GLU A 337 20.13 -11.37 10.54
N GLN A 338 19.14 -12.25 10.72
CA GLN A 338 17.88 -11.98 11.44
C GLN A 338 17.98 -12.40 12.93
N LYS A 339 18.81 -13.40 13.24
CA LYS A 339 19.32 -13.83 14.55
C LYS A 339 20.61 -13.10 14.96
N LYS A 340 21.31 -12.38 14.05
CA LYS A 340 22.27 -11.30 14.41
C LYS A 340 21.68 -9.90 14.24
N ALA A 341 20.37 -9.77 13.96
CA ALA A 341 19.73 -8.48 14.21
C ALA A 341 19.80 -8.15 15.71
N PHE A 342 19.80 -9.21 16.52
CA PHE A 342 19.69 -9.23 17.95
C PHE A 342 20.59 -10.35 18.46
N ASP A 343 21.82 -10.01 18.87
CA ASP A 343 22.83 -10.99 19.29
C ASP A 343 22.46 -11.71 20.61
N ASP A 344 21.41 -11.27 21.30
CA ASP A 344 20.96 -11.81 22.59
C ASP A 344 19.53 -12.40 22.54
N PRO A 345 19.26 -13.48 23.30
CA PRO A 345 17.93 -14.11 23.37
C PRO A 345 16.80 -13.19 23.86
N ALA A 346 17.10 -12.14 24.63
CA ALA A 346 16.09 -11.24 25.16
C ALA A 346 15.54 -10.33 24.05
N SER A 347 16.40 -9.76 23.22
CA SER A 347 16.01 -8.98 22.05
C SER A 347 15.20 -9.80 21.03
N MET A 348 15.48 -11.11 20.89
CA MET A 348 14.64 -12.01 20.06
C MET A 348 13.25 -12.22 20.67
N LEU A 349 13.16 -12.35 21.99
CA LEU A 349 11.87 -12.41 22.70
C LEU A 349 11.10 -11.09 22.56
N LEU A 350 11.78 -9.95 22.69
CA LEU A 350 11.17 -8.63 22.53
C LEU A 350 10.62 -8.45 21.11
N TRP A 351 11.35 -8.88 20.08
CA TRP A 351 10.88 -8.87 18.70
C TRP A 351 9.55 -9.61 18.52
N GLU A 352 9.43 -10.82 19.08
CA GLU A 352 8.18 -11.60 19.04
C GLU A 352 7.07 -10.93 19.87
N GLU A 353 7.37 -10.40 21.06
CA GLU A 353 6.40 -9.67 21.90
C GLU A 353 5.83 -8.43 21.19
N LEU A 354 6.66 -7.68 20.47
CA LEU A 354 6.22 -6.51 19.69
C LEU A 354 5.40 -6.92 18.46
N ARG A 355 5.74 -8.02 17.80
CA ARG A 355 4.93 -8.57 16.68
C ARG A 355 3.58 -9.05 17.16
N ASP A 356 3.53 -9.77 18.28
CA ASP A 356 2.29 -10.24 18.89
C ASP A 356 1.40 -9.08 19.33
N LEU A 357 1.98 -8.04 19.96
CA LEU A 357 1.24 -6.83 20.29
C LEU A 357 0.65 -6.17 19.03
N ARG A 358 1.47 -5.99 18.00
CA ARG A 358 1.03 -5.42 16.72
C ARG A 358 -0.11 -6.23 16.12
N LEU A 359 0.01 -7.56 16.11
CA LEU A 359 -1.00 -8.47 15.57
C LEU A 359 -2.30 -8.41 16.37
N ASN A 360 -2.23 -8.32 17.70
CA ASN A 360 -3.41 -8.19 18.54
C ASN A 360 -4.15 -6.86 18.30
N ILE A 361 -3.44 -5.74 18.25
CA ILE A 361 -4.02 -4.43 17.92
C ILE A 361 -4.62 -4.45 16.49
N ALA A 362 -3.93 -5.09 15.55
CA ALA A 362 -4.38 -5.23 14.17
C ALA A 362 -5.68 -6.02 14.06
N ARG A 363 -5.80 -7.11 14.83
CA ARG A 363 -7.00 -7.94 14.92
C ARG A 363 -8.16 -7.18 15.57
N GLU A 364 -7.91 -6.50 16.68
CA GLU A 364 -8.93 -5.67 17.36
C GLU A 364 -9.48 -4.58 16.44
N LYS A 365 -8.60 -3.91 15.68
CA LYS A 365 -8.99 -2.85 14.74
C LYS A 365 -9.38 -3.37 13.35
N ASN A 366 -9.28 -4.67 13.12
CA ASN A 366 -9.54 -5.32 11.85
C ASN A 366 -8.78 -4.70 10.64
N ILE A 367 -7.52 -4.31 10.85
CA ILE A 367 -6.62 -3.75 9.84
C ILE A 367 -5.38 -4.63 9.64
N PRO A 368 -4.69 -4.59 8.48
CA PRO A 368 -3.42 -5.27 8.32
C PRO A 368 -2.33 -4.81 9.33
N PRO A 369 -1.51 -5.72 9.89
CA PRO A 369 -0.51 -5.39 10.92
C PRO A 369 0.47 -4.29 10.52
N TYR A 370 0.91 -4.29 9.27
CA TYR A 370 1.89 -3.31 8.78
C TYR A 370 1.38 -1.86 8.79
N ILE A 371 0.06 -1.63 8.84
CA ILE A 371 -0.52 -0.28 8.94
C ILE A 371 -0.18 0.35 10.29
N ILE A 372 -0.09 -0.46 11.35
CA ILE A 372 0.32 0.00 12.68
C ILE A 372 1.80 0.37 12.63
N PHE A 373 2.68 -0.61 12.46
CA PHE A 373 4.11 -0.40 12.23
C PHE A 373 4.65 -1.43 11.23
N HIS A 374 5.52 -1.01 10.33
CA HIS A 374 6.27 -1.92 9.47
C HIS A 374 7.27 -2.73 10.28
N ASP A 375 7.69 -3.88 9.75
CA ASP A 375 8.74 -4.72 10.38
C ASP A 375 10.05 -3.94 10.56
N SER A 376 10.38 -3.00 9.66
CA SER A 376 11.53 -2.10 9.79
C SER A 376 11.45 -1.24 11.05
N THR A 377 10.29 -0.65 11.32
CA THR A 377 10.03 0.16 12.51
C THR A 377 10.10 -0.68 13.78
N LEU A 378 9.51 -1.88 13.79
CA LEU A 378 9.65 -2.79 14.94
C LEU A 378 11.11 -3.15 15.19
N ARG A 379 11.91 -3.30 14.12
CA ARG A 379 13.31 -3.68 14.24
C ARG A 379 14.10 -2.55 14.87
N GLU A 380 13.84 -1.31 14.46
CA GLU A 380 14.43 -0.14 15.09
C GLU A 380 14.03 0.00 16.56
N LEU A 381 12.79 -0.35 16.95
CA LEU A 381 12.39 -0.33 18.37
C LEU A 381 13.22 -1.30 19.22
N VAL A 382 13.53 -2.50 18.70
CA VAL A 382 14.37 -3.47 19.41
C VAL A 382 15.85 -3.06 19.37
N LEU A 383 16.31 -2.37 18.31
CA LEU A 383 17.70 -1.90 18.22
C LEU A 383 17.97 -0.68 19.11
N TYR A 384 17.09 0.32 19.12
CA TYR A 384 17.30 1.57 19.84
C TYR A 384 16.72 1.59 21.26
N LEU A 385 15.79 0.68 21.56
CA LEU A 385 15.24 0.47 22.91
C LEU A 385 14.78 1.77 23.60
N PRO A 386 13.86 2.53 22.98
CA PRO A 386 13.43 3.82 23.52
C PRO A 386 12.73 3.65 24.87
N GLN A 387 13.04 4.54 25.81
CA GLN A 387 12.49 4.52 27.18
C GLN A 387 11.38 5.54 27.40
N SER A 388 11.22 6.47 26.47
CA SER A 388 10.20 7.52 26.49
C SER A 388 9.49 7.64 25.14
N LEU A 389 8.30 8.26 25.13
CA LEU A 389 7.59 8.58 23.89
C LEU A 389 8.40 9.53 23.00
N ARG A 390 9.16 10.44 23.62
CA ARG A 390 10.05 11.38 22.92
C ARG A 390 11.15 10.66 22.16
N GLU A 391 11.77 9.65 22.76
CA GLU A 391 12.76 8.81 22.06
C GLU A 391 12.11 7.97 20.95
N MET A 392 10.89 7.47 21.15
CA MET A 392 10.16 6.75 20.10
C MET A 392 9.84 7.61 18.87
N GLU A 393 9.71 8.94 19.01
CA GLU A 393 9.47 9.85 17.89
C GLU A 393 10.65 9.88 16.90
N SER A 394 11.87 9.64 17.39
CA SER A 394 13.07 9.62 16.56
C SER A 394 13.25 8.34 15.72
N ILE A 395 12.37 7.34 15.91
CA ILE A 395 12.41 6.05 15.23
C ILE A 395 11.76 6.14 13.84
N TYR A 396 12.43 5.60 12.83
CA TYR A 396 11.95 5.69 11.45
C TYR A 396 10.62 4.94 11.27
N GLY A 397 9.64 5.64 10.70
CA GLY A 397 8.28 5.12 10.46
C GLY A 397 7.31 5.36 11.63
N ILE A 398 7.74 6.00 12.72
CA ILE A 398 6.86 6.47 13.79
C ILE A 398 6.56 7.96 13.57
N GLY A 399 5.42 8.25 12.93
CA GLY A 399 4.89 9.62 12.85
C GLY A 399 4.05 9.99 14.07
N HIS A 400 3.85 11.30 14.31
CA HIS A 400 3.14 11.84 15.48
C HIS A 400 1.79 11.15 15.74
N LYS A 401 0.95 10.97 14.71
CA LYS A 401 -0.35 10.30 14.81
C LYS A 401 -0.24 8.83 15.26
N LYS A 402 0.81 8.11 14.83
CA LYS A 402 1.04 6.71 15.26
C LYS A 402 1.61 6.65 16.67
N LEU A 403 2.44 7.61 17.05
CA LEU A 403 2.98 7.73 18.40
C LEU A 403 1.86 7.97 19.43
N GLU A 404 0.92 8.86 19.11
CA GLU A 404 -0.25 9.13 19.95
C GLU A 404 -1.17 7.91 20.10
N LEU A 405 -1.48 7.25 18.97
CA LEU A 405 -2.41 6.11 18.97
C LEU A 405 -1.82 4.82 19.56
N TYR A 406 -0.53 4.55 19.31
CA TYR A 406 0.09 3.25 19.59
C TYR A 406 1.32 3.33 20.49
N GLY A 407 2.01 4.47 20.54
CA GLY A 407 3.29 4.62 21.24
C GLY A 407 3.24 4.18 22.70
N GLY A 408 2.20 4.58 23.44
CA GLY A 408 2.04 4.19 24.85
C GLY A 408 1.87 2.68 25.07
N LEU A 409 1.30 1.95 24.11
CA LEU A 409 1.15 0.49 24.21
C LEU A 409 2.47 -0.23 23.96
N PHE A 410 3.21 0.19 22.93
CA PHE A 410 4.51 -0.37 22.59
C PHE A 410 5.56 -0.05 23.65
N LEU A 411 5.54 1.17 24.20
CA LEU A 411 6.42 1.59 25.28
C LEU A 411 6.24 0.76 26.55
N LYS A 412 5.00 0.37 26.89
CA LYS A 412 4.73 -0.51 28.03
C LYS A 412 5.35 -1.90 27.84
N VAL A 413 5.32 -2.45 26.63
CA VAL A 413 5.97 -3.74 26.34
C VAL A 413 7.49 -3.61 26.48
N LEU A 414 8.08 -2.56 25.91
CA LEU A 414 9.51 -2.26 26.06
C LEU A 414 9.91 -2.16 27.55
N GLN A 415 9.19 -1.35 28.33
CA GLN A 415 9.44 -1.17 29.77
C GLN A 415 9.30 -2.47 30.57
N ARG A 416 8.26 -3.26 30.28
CA ARG A 416 8.05 -4.57 30.93
C ARG A 416 9.19 -5.54 30.59
N HIS A 417 9.65 -5.53 29.34
CA HIS A 417 10.74 -6.37 28.89
C HIS A 417 12.05 -5.98 29.62
N PHE A 418 12.35 -4.67 29.73
CA PHE A 418 13.50 -4.16 30.46
C PHE A 418 13.48 -4.54 31.94
N GLN A 419 12.32 -4.42 32.60
CA GLN A 419 12.19 -4.82 34.01
C GLN A 419 12.50 -6.31 34.23
N LYS A 420 12.23 -7.15 33.23
CA LYS A 420 12.37 -8.61 33.37
C LYS A 420 13.76 -9.12 33.00
N TYR A 421 14.38 -8.59 31.95
CA TYR A 421 15.63 -9.12 31.40
C TYR A 421 16.82 -8.14 31.49
N GLY A 422 16.59 -6.92 31.97
CA GLY A 422 17.59 -5.86 31.94
C GLY A 422 17.82 -5.31 30.53
N ILE A 423 18.69 -4.31 30.42
CA ILE A 423 19.15 -3.77 29.13
C ILE A 423 20.45 -4.50 28.79
N PRO A 424 20.60 -5.10 27.59
CA PRO A 424 21.80 -5.85 27.24
C PRO A 424 23.09 -5.01 27.40
N GLU A 425 24.14 -5.57 28.00
CA GLU A 425 25.42 -4.85 28.27
C GLU A 425 26.08 -4.30 26.99
N ASN A 426 25.95 -4.97 25.84
CA ASN A 426 26.47 -4.49 24.55
C ASN A 426 25.78 -3.19 24.05
N LEU A 427 24.53 -2.96 24.44
CA LEU A 427 23.81 -1.71 24.18
C LEU A 427 24.19 -0.63 25.19
N SER A 428 24.71 -1.00 26.37
CA SER A 428 25.26 -0.05 27.35
C SER A 428 26.59 0.57 26.88
N GLU A 429 27.36 -0.10 26.00
CA GLU A 429 28.55 0.48 25.36
C GLU A 429 28.19 1.39 24.17
N GLN A 430 27.19 1.02 23.35
CA GLN A 430 26.64 1.93 22.34
C GLN A 430 25.94 3.15 22.98
N ARG A 431 25.26 2.95 24.11
CA ARG A 431 24.75 4.05 24.96
C ARG A 431 25.87 4.84 25.61
N ARG A 432 26.97 4.22 26.08
CA ARG A 432 28.15 4.97 26.55
C ARG A 432 28.79 5.77 25.43
N HIS A 433 28.71 5.34 24.18
CA HIS A 433 29.15 6.17 23.05
C HIS A 433 28.21 7.37 22.82
N ILE A 434 26.93 7.27 23.15
CA ILE A 434 25.95 8.37 23.12
C ILE A 434 26.08 9.27 24.37
N GLU A 435 26.29 8.69 25.56
CA GLU A 435 26.46 9.39 26.84
C GLU A 435 27.87 10.01 27.00
N SER A 436 28.90 9.46 26.34
CA SER A 436 30.24 10.08 26.25
C SER A 436 30.31 11.15 25.17
N VAL A 437 29.50 11.04 24.10
CA VAL A 437 29.29 12.13 23.14
C VAL A 437 28.48 13.27 23.78
N GLN A 438 27.58 12.98 24.72
CA GLN A 438 26.88 14.01 25.52
C GLN A 438 27.77 14.73 26.54
N ASN A 439 28.96 14.21 26.85
CA ASN A 439 29.89 14.82 27.82
C ASN A 439 31.23 15.28 27.23
N SER A 440 31.39 15.19 25.90
CA SER A 440 32.45 15.89 25.16
C SER A 440 31.82 17.02 24.36
N THR A 441 32.50 18.15 24.26
CA THR A 441 32.05 19.46 23.77
C THR A 441 31.71 19.54 22.26
N ASP A 442 31.02 18.56 21.69
CA ASP A 442 30.42 18.62 20.35
C ASP A 442 28.99 18.09 20.40
N SER A 443 28.01 19.00 20.50
CA SER A 443 26.62 18.75 20.89
C SER A 443 25.71 18.17 19.78
N PHE A 444 26.23 17.83 18.61
CA PHE A 444 25.40 17.52 17.45
C PHE A 444 25.47 16.06 16.99
N THR A 445 24.34 15.49 16.51
CA THR A 445 24.39 14.25 15.72
C THR A 445 25.34 14.42 14.53
N SER A 446 26.00 13.36 14.05
CA SER A 446 26.96 13.45 12.92
C SER A 446 26.35 14.16 11.71
N THR A 447 25.05 13.95 11.48
CA THR A 447 24.30 14.53 10.36
C THR A 447 24.00 16.02 10.54
N VAL A 448 23.78 16.49 11.78
CA VAL A 448 23.61 17.92 12.09
C VAL A 448 24.96 18.63 12.05
N SER A 449 26.01 18.00 12.59
CA SER A 449 27.40 18.47 12.51
C SER A 449 27.84 18.71 11.06
N ASP A 450 27.61 17.74 10.17
CA ASP A 450 27.90 17.88 8.74
C ASP A 450 27.16 19.06 8.08
N THR A 451 25.91 19.29 8.47
CA THR A 451 25.11 20.44 7.97
C THR A 451 25.74 21.74 8.42
N LEU A 452 26.12 21.83 9.70
CA LEU A 452 26.75 23.01 10.27
C LEU A 452 28.14 23.27 9.70
N ILE A 453 28.93 22.22 9.42
CA ILE A 453 30.24 22.35 8.78
C ILE A 453 30.10 22.94 7.38
N LEU A 454 29.14 22.48 6.58
CA LEU A 454 28.91 22.99 5.23
C LEU A 454 28.34 24.42 5.25
N PHE A 455 27.48 24.72 6.21
CA PHE A 455 26.98 26.07 6.43
C PHE A 455 28.09 27.05 6.84
N LYS A 456 28.95 26.67 7.79
CA LYS A 456 30.13 27.47 8.19
C LYS A 456 31.17 27.63 7.08
N LYS A 457 31.13 26.78 6.04
CA LYS A 457 31.91 26.93 4.80
C LYS A 457 31.26 27.89 3.78
N GLY A 458 30.14 28.53 4.14
CA GLY A 458 29.47 29.55 3.32
C GLY A 458 28.44 29.00 2.33
N MET A 459 28.02 27.75 2.44
CA MET A 459 26.96 27.19 1.59
C MET A 459 25.57 27.57 2.10
N THR A 460 24.65 27.89 1.19
CA THR A 460 23.24 28.16 1.53
C THR A 460 22.48 26.88 1.88
N PRO A 461 21.35 26.94 2.61
CA PRO A 461 20.52 25.76 2.90
C PRO A 461 20.15 24.92 1.66
N GLU A 462 19.89 25.56 0.53
CA GLU A 462 19.59 24.93 -0.76
C GLU A 462 20.80 24.16 -1.30
N GLN A 463 21.98 24.79 -1.26
CA GLN A 463 23.23 24.17 -1.71
C GLN A 463 23.63 22.99 -0.83
N ILE A 464 23.40 23.08 0.48
CA ILE A 464 23.66 21.98 1.42
C ILE A 464 22.69 20.82 1.14
N ALA A 465 21.41 21.11 0.87
CA ALA A 465 20.42 20.08 0.51
C ALA A 465 20.84 19.32 -0.76
N GLU A 466 21.27 20.05 -1.80
CA GLU A 466 21.75 19.47 -3.06
C GLU A 466 23.05 18.66 -2.86
N TYR A 467 24.05 19.24 -2.19
CA TYR A 467 25.35 18.61 -1.95
C TYR A 467 25.23 17.31 -1.14
N ARG A 468 24.38 17.31 -0.12
CA ARG A 468 24.16 16.15 0.75
C ARG A 468 23.09 15.18 0.22
N LYS A 469 22.42 15.52 -0.88
CA LYS A 469 21.28 14.77 -1.44
C LYS A 469 20.15 14.56 -0.43
N LEU A 470 19.87 15.58 0.37
CA LEU A 470 18.79 15.60 1.36
C LEU A 470 17.69 16.56 0.91
N LYS A 471 16.46 16.38 1.42
CA LYS A 471 15.41 17.37 1.21
C LYS A 471 15.74 18.64 2.00
N ILE A 472 15.39 19.80 1.44
CA ILE A 472 15.62 21.09 2.09
C ILE A 472 14.90 21.19 3.45
N SER A 473 13.74 20.55 3.60
CA SER A 473 13.02 20.45 4.89
C SER A 473 13.81 19.66 5.95
N THR A 474 14.64 18.69 5.54
CA THR A 474 15.55 17.98 6.45
C THR A 474 16.70 18.89 6.89
N ILE A 475 17.21 19.73 5.99
CA ILE A 475 18.25 20.73 6.32
C ILE A 475 17.73 21.75 7.33
N TYR A 476 16.52 22.29 7.13
CA TYR A 476 15.89 23.19 8.11
C TYR A 476 15.57 22.51 9.45
N THR A 477 15.37 21.18 9.47
CA THR A 477 15.23 20.42 10.72
C THR A 477 16.56 20.30 11.46
N HIS A 478 17.68 20.13 10.75
CA HIS A 478 19.00 20.17 11.36
C HIS A 478 19.33 21.56 11.92
N PHE A 479 18.94 22.61 11.20
CA PHE A 479 19.15 23.99 11.67
C PHE A 479 18.29 24.34 12.88
N SER A 480 17.03 23.88 12.95
CA SER A 480 16.23 24.12 14.16
C SER A 480 16.85 23.49 15.41
N GLN A 481 17.43 22.29 15.29
CA GLN A 481 18.18 21.67 16.39
C GLN A 481 19.44 22.46 16.77
N ALA A 482 20.15 22.99 15.77
CA ALA A 482 21.32 23.83 16.01
C ALA A 482 21.00 25.20 16.64
N ILE A 483 19.82 25.76 16.34
CA ILE A 483 19.30 26.97 16.98
C ILE A 483 18.91 26.69 18.43
N GLU A 484 18.21 25.57 18.71
CA GLU A 484 17.84 25.18 20.09
C GLU A 484 19.06 25.01 21.00
N GLU A 485 20.22 24.64 20.44
CA GLU A 485 21.50 24.49 21.13
C GLU A 485 22.39 25.74 21.08
N ASN A 486 21.88 26.88 20.59
CA ASN A 486 22.61 28.16 20.47
C ASN A 486 23.90 28.12 19.61
N ALA A 487 24.02 27.18 18.67
CA ALA A 487 25.21 27.10 17.80
C ALA A 487 25.17 28.03 16.58
N VAL A 488 23.99 28.49 16.20
CA VAL A 488 23.69 29.38 15.05
C VAL A 488 22.42 30.17 15.36
N SER A 489 22.33 31.41 14.89
CA SER A 489 21.14 32.24 15.12
C SER A 489 20.12 32.12 13.97
N VAL A 490 18.86 32.47 14.24
CA VAL A 490 17.78 32.44 13.25
C VAL A 490 18.10 33.36 12.05
N GLU A 491 18.70 34.51 12.32
CA GLU A 491 19.07 35.53 11.33
C GLU A 491 20.23 35.11 10.42
N GLU A 492 21.08 34.19 10.88
CA GLU A 492 22.18 33.67 10.07
C GLU A 492 21.68 32.67 9.03
N ILE A 493 20.71 31.84 9.42
CA ILE A 493 20.25 30.68 8.63
C ILE A 493 19.15 31.07 7.64
N LEU A 494 18.18 31.87 8.09
CA LEU A 494 16.98 32.14 7.29
C LEU A 494 17.23 33.29 6.30
N PRO A 495 16.89 33.12 5.02
CA PRO A 495 16.99 34.20 4.02
C PRO A 495 15.82 35.20 4.15
N LEU A 496 15.46 35.59 5.37
CA LEU A 496 14.34 36.49 5.69
C LEU A 496 14.85 37.81 6.27
N LYS A 497 14.10 38.90 6.05
CA LYS A 497 14.41 40.18 6.70
C LYS A 497 14.02 40.14 8.18
N LYS A 498 14.67 40.96 9.01
CA LYS A 498 14.35 41.05 10.46
C LYS A 498 12.88 41.39 10.72
N GLU A 499 12.26 42.20 9.87
CA GLU A 499 10.84 42.54 10.00
C GLU A 499 9.93 41.33 9.78
N GLU A 500 10.31 40.41 8.88
CA GLU A 500 9.55 39.19 8.58
C GLU A 500 9.70 38.15 9.69
N ILE A 501 10.90 38.02 10.27
CA ILE A 501 11.14 37.17 11.44
C ILE A 501 10.29 37.66 12.63
N LEU A 502 10.30 38.97 12.90
CA LEU A 502 9.51 39.58 13.98
C LEU A 502 7.99 39.41 13.76
N GLU A 503 7.55 39.40 12.51
CA GLU A 503 6.15 39.16 12.15
C GLU A 503 5.72 37.71 12.48
N ILE A 504 6.59 36.74 12.17
CA ILE A 504 6.39 35.33 12.50
C ILE A 504 6.41 35.12 14.03
N GLU A 505 7.35 35.74 14.74
CA GLU A 505 7.44 35.67 16.21
C GLU A 505 6.18 36.24 16.88
N LYS A 506 5.68 37.38 16.39
CA LYS A 506 4.41 37.94 16.86
C LYS A 506 3.27 36.96 16.62
N ALA A 507 3.21 36.33 15.45
CA ALA A 507 2.17 35.34 15.16
C ALA A 507 2.16 34.19 16.17
N PHE A 508 3.33 33.64 16.53
CA PHE A 508 3.47 32.65 17.60
C PHE A 508 3.03 33.17 18.98
N SER A 509 3.34 34.44 19.30
CA SER A 509 2.96 35.03 20.60
C SER A 509 1.45 35.22 20.79
N PHE A 510 0.69 35.28 19.70
CA PHE A 510 -0.78 35.44 19.72
C PHE A 510 -1.55 34.12 19.67
N GLN A 511 -0.88 32.96 19.60
CA GLN A 511 -1.57 31.66 19.65
C GLN A 511 -2.16 31.37 21.04
N PRO A 512 -3.32 30.69 21.11
CA PRO A 512 -3.85 30.18 22.36
C PRO A 512 -2.83 29.26 23.07
N PRO A 513 -2.81 29.19 24.41
CA PRO A 513 -1.86 28.35 25.15
C PRO A 513 -1.91 26.87 24.78
N GLU A 514 -3.07 26.40 24.32
CA GLU A 514 -3.32 25.01 23.90
C GLU A 514 -2.69 24.68 22.54
N GLU A 515 -2.34 25.70 21.74
CA GLU A 515 -1.79 25.56 20.38
C GLU A 515 -0.36 26.13 20.26
N LYS A 516 0.26 26.48 21.39
CA LYS A 516 1.55 27.19 21.43
C LYS A 516 2.70 26.42 20.76
N GLU A 517 2.55 25.11 20.59
CA GLU A 517 3.52 24.23 19.91
C GLU A 517 3.17 23.95 18.43
N ALA A 518 1.96 24.29 17.98
CA ALA A 518 1.44 23.97 16.66
C ALA A 518 1.92 24.97 15.59
N LEU A 519 2.54 24.46 14.52
CA LEU A 519 3.01 25.27 13.38
C LEU A 519 1.91 25.57 12.36
N THR A 520 0.84 24.74 12.32
CA THR A 520 -0.25 24.83 11.33
C THR A 520 -1.01 26.16 11.38
N PRO A 521 -1.42 26.68 12.56
CA PRO A 521 -2.16 27.95 12.61
C PRO A 521 -1.31 29.16 12.17
N ILE A 522 0.01 29.08 12.32
CA ILE A 522 0.95 30.12 11.84
C ILE A 522 1.09 30.06 10.33
N LEU A 523 1.18 28.85 9.76
CA LEU A 523 1.24 28.64 8.32
C LEU A 523 -0.02 29.19 7.62
N GLU A 524 -1.19 28.86 8.18
CA GLU A 524 -2.51 29.33 7.71
C GLU A 524 -2.59 30.87 7.73
N ARG A 525 -2.11 31.49 8.81
CA ARG A 525 -2.08 32.96 8.97
C ARG A 525 -1.26 33.67 7.89
N PHE A 526 -0.19 33.05 7.40
CA PHE A 526 0.67 33.62 6.37
C PHE A 526 0.38 33.09 4.95
N GLY A 527 -0.65 32.26 4.76
CA GLY A 527 -1.10 31.80 3.44
C GLY A 527 -0.02 31.10 2.62
N GLU A 528 0.72 30.17 3.23
CA GLU A 528 1.87 29.44 2.64
C GLU A 528 3.07 30.30 2.22
N LYS A 529 3.16 31.56 2.66
CA LYS A 529 4.33 32.42 2.39
C LYS A 529 5.66 31.83 2.90
N TYR A 530 5.62 31.02 3.96
CA TYR A 530 6.80 30.40 4.58
C TYR A 530 6.61 28.88 4.72
N ASP A 531 7.67 28.09 4.51
CA ASP A 531 7.64 26.63 4.69
C ASP A 531 7.69 26.22 6.19
N PHE A 532 7.17 25.04 6.53
CA PHE A 532 7.24 24.48 7.89
C PHE A 532 8.66 24.46 8.48
N GLY A 533 9.69 24.24 7.66
CA GLY A 533 11.09 24.25 8.11
C GLY A 533 11.55 25.63 8.61
N ILE A 534 11.12 26.70 7.93
CA ILE A 534 11.43 28.09 8.29
C ILE A 534 10.71 28.46 9.58
N LEU A 535 9.41 28.17 9.69
CA LEU A 535 8.61 28.41 10.89
C LEU A 535 9.19 27.67 12.12
N ARG A 536 9.71 26.45 11.91
CA ARG A 536 10.36 25.66 12.95
C ARG A 536 11.66 26.30 13.45
N CYS A 537 12.46 26.91 12.57
CA CYS A 537 13.68 27.62 12.94
C CYS A 537 13.37 28.90 13.74
N VAL A 538 12.36 29.69 13.34
CA VAL A 538 11.94 30.87 14.10
C VAL A 538 11.44 30.48 15.49
N ARG A 539 10.62 29.44 15.59
CA ARG A 539 10.14 28.91 16.88
C ARG A 539 11.28 28.44 17.78
N ALA A 540 12.27 27.74 17.22
CA ALA A 540 13.47 27.33 17.96
C ALA A 540 14.18 28.54 18.60
N GLY A 541 14.33 29.65 17.86
CA GLY A 541 14.92 30.88 18.38
C GLY A 541 14.06 31.58 19.45
N MET A 542 12.73 31.47 19.37
CA MET A 542 11.82 31.97 20.42
C MET A 542 11.96 31.19 21.73
N LEU A 543 12.18 29.88 21.65
CA LEU A 543 12.33 29.02 22.82
C LEU A 543 13.66 29.25 23.55
N THR A 544 14.73 29.59 22.81
CA THR A 544 16.01 29.97 23.41
C THR A 544 15.96 31.35 24.05
N SER A 545 15.20 32.30 23.48
CA SER A 545 14.98 33.63 24.05
C SER A 545 13.94 33.67 25.21
N ASP A 546 13.09 32.64 25.34
CA ASP A 546 12.20 32.44 26.50
C ASP A 546 12.94 31.82 27.71
N MET A 547 14.10 31.16 27.53
CA MET A 547 14.94 30.67 28.63
C MET A 547 15.61 31.81 29.42
N ASP A 548 15.81 32.97 28.80
CA ASP A 548 16.25 34.19 29.48
C ASP A 548 15.12 34.86 30.31
N LYS A 549 13.85 34.46 30.13
CA LYS A 549 12.70 34.99 30.87
C LYS A 549 12.38 34.29 32.18
N ALA A 550 13.23 33.36 32.64
CA ALA A 550 13.17 32.84 34.01
C ALA A 550 13.31 33.95 35.09
N TYR A 551 13.69 35.18 34.69
CA TYR A 551 13.73 36.39 35.53
C TYR A 551 12.37 37.10 35.74
N ASP A 552 11.27 36.71 35.08
CA ASP A 552 10.01 37.49 35.05
C ASP A 552 8.97 37.18 36.17
N VAL A 553 9.29 36.26 37.09
CA VAL A 553 8.41 35.97 38.24
C VAL A 553 8.30 37.19 39.19
N GLU A 554 9.31 38.04 39.21
CA GLU A 554 9.40 39.22 40.07
C GLU A 554 8.52 40.38 39.55
N GLN A 555 8.43 40.57 38.23
CA GLN A 555 7.57 41.58 37.61
C GLN A 555 6.07 41.26 37.77
N ILE A 556 5.70 39.98 37.69
CA ILE A 556 4.32 39.54 37.96
C ILE A 556 3.91 39.81 39.42
N ARG A 557 4.83 39.64 40.38
CA ARG A 557 4.59 39.97 41.80
C ARG A 557 4.41 41.47 42.04
N ASN A 558 5.11 42.30 41.26
CA ASN A 558 4.99 43.77 41.35
C ASN A 558 3.65 44.29 40.80
N THR A 559 3.13 43.70 39.72
CA THR A 559 1.86 44.15 39.10
C THR A 559 0.62 43.55 39.77
N PHE A 560 0.69 42.33 40.30
CA PHE A 560 -0.43 41.65 40.96
C PHE A 560 0.03 41.01 42.28
N PRO A 561 0.08 41.77 43.38
CA PRO A 561 0.62 41.31 44.66
C PRO A 561 -0.05 40.05 45.21
N LYS A 562 -1.31 39.78 44.86
CA LYS A 562 -2.07 38.60 45.27
C LYS A 562 -2.18 37.52 44.19
N ALA A 563 -1.43 37.59 43.10
CA ALA A 563 -1.50 36.64 41.97
C ALA A 563 -1.45 35.16 42.38
N TYR A 564 -0.69 34.83 43.43
CA TYR A 564 -0.52 33.47 43.95
C TYR A 564 -1.06 33.27 45.38
N ALA A 565 -1.74 34.26 45.95
CA ALA A 565 -2.32 34.12 47.29
C ALA A 565 -3.49 33.12 47.29
N LYS A 566 -3.72 32.38 48.38
CA LYS A 566 -4.91 31.51 48.49
C LYS A 566 -6.18 32.38 48.57
N TRP A 567 -7.27 31.89 47.99
CA TRP A 567 -8.59 32.52 48.12
C TRP A 567 -9.16 32.25 49.51
N THR A 568 -9.72 33.26 50.16
CA THR A 568 -10.47 33.12 51.42
C THR A 568 -11.97 33.07 51.16
N ASP A 569 -12.75 32.58 52.13
CA ASP A 569 -14.22 32.57 52.03
C ASP A 569 -14.79 34.00 51.95
N GLU A 570 -14.10 34.98 52.55
CA GLU A 570 -14.42 36.41 52.42
C GLU A 570 -14.16 36.92 50.99
N ASP A 571 -13.01 36.55 50.39
CA ASP A 571 -12.69 36.90 49.00
C ASP A 571 -13.75 36.32 48.03
N ASP A 572 -14.21 35.10 48.29
CA ASP A 572 -15.22 34.42 47.45
C ASP A 572 -16.60 35.08 47.53
N ASN A 573 -17.04 35.45 48.75
CA ASN A 573 -18.32 36.13 48.97
C ASN A 573 -18.31 37.54 48.38
N LEU A 574 -17.19 38.26 48.52
CA LEU A 574 -17.01 39.57 47.91
C LEU A 574 -16.97 39.47 46.38
N LEU A 575 -16.28 38.46 45.83
CA LEU A 575 -16.17 38.26 44.38
C LEU A 575 -17.54 37.96 43.75
N LYS A 576 -18.35 37.12 44.39
CA LYS A 576 -19.74 36.86 43.96
C LYS A 576 -20.59 38.13 44.00
N THR A 577 -20.54 38.86 45.11
CA THR A 577 -21.36 40.06 45.31
C THR A 577 -21.04 41.14 44.27
N GLU A 578 -19.76 41.36 43.99
CA GLU A 578 -19.33 42.40 43.05
C GLU A 578 -19.54 42.00 41.58
N TYR A 579 -19.44 40.71 41.26
CA TYR A 579 -19.81 40.18 39.94
C TYR A 579 -21.33 40.28 39.70
N GLN A 580 -22.16 39.95 40.69
CA GLN A 580 -23.62 40.09 40.60
C GLN A 580 -24.09 41.56 40.49
N LYS A 581 -23.27 42.52 40.96
CA LYS A 581 -23.47 43.96 40.70
C LYS A 581 -23.06 44.41 39.28
N GLY A 582 -22.61 43.50 38.43
CA GLY A 582 -22.31 43.75 37.02
C GLY A 582 -20.90 44.28 36.73
N LYS A 583 -19.95 44.18 37.67
CA LYS A 583 -18.56 44.60 37.43
C LYS A 583 -17.86 43.64 36.46
N GLY A 584 -17.15 44.21 35.48
CA GLY A 584 -16.38 43.46 34.50
C GLY A 584 -15.14 42.77 35.09
N ILE A 585 -14.63 41.75 34.39
CA ILE A 585 -13.52 40.90 34.85
C ILE A 585 -12.23 41.69 35.11
N GLU A 586 -11.94 42.71 34.29
CA GLU A 586 -10.75 43.57 34.46
C GLU A 586 -10.86 44.42 35.74
N THR A 587 -12.05 44.98 36.01
CA THR A 587 -12.32 45.74 37.24
C THR A 587 -12.22 44.87 38.50
N LEU A 588 -12.66 43.61 38.41
CA LEU A 588 -12.51 42.64 39.47
C LEU A 588 -11.03 42.20 39.64
N ALA A 589 -10.27 42.13 38.56
CA ALA A 589 -8.84 41.79 38.61
C ALA A 589 -8.03 42.83 39.39
N GLU A 590 -8.30 44.11 39.15
CA GLU A 590 -7.73 45.23 39.91
C GLU A 590 -8.18 45.20 41.39
N MET A 591 -9.47 45.02 41.64
CA MET A 591 -10.05 44.99 42.99
C MET A 591 -9.48 43.88 43.87
N PHE A 592 -9.24 42.70 43.29
CA PHE A 592 -8.65 41.56 44.01
C PHE A 592 -7.12 41.49 43.91
N GLN A 593 -6.50 42.44 43.19
CA GLN A 593 -5.07 42.48 42.90
C GLN A 593 -4.53 41.14 42.37
N ARG A 594 -5.31 40.53 41.48
CA ARG A 594 -5.08 39.20 40.89
C ARG A 594 -5.23 39.31 39.38
N LYS A 595 -4.58 38.41 38.64
CA LYS A 595 -4.70 38.37 37.19
C LYS A 595 -6.17 38.13 36.76
N PRO A 596 -6.65 38.72 35.64
CA PRO A 596 -7.99 38.49 35.10
C PRO A 596 -8.34 37.00 34.91
N GLY A 597 -7.37 36.17 34.52
CA GLY A 597 -7.55 34.72 34.40
C GLY A 597 -7.86 34.01 35.73
N ALA A 598 -7.31 34.49 36.85
CA ALA A 598 -7.61 33.94 38.17
C ALA A 598 -9.04 34.27 38.62
N ILE A 599 -9.54 35.46 38.25
CA ILE A 599 -10.94 35.88 38.50
C ILE A 599 -11.91 34.99 37.73
N ARG A 600 -11.68 34.77 36.42
CA ARG A 600 -12.52 33.88 35.58
C ARG A 600 -12.60 32.47 36.15
N SER A 601 -11.44 31.90 36.48
CA SER A 601 -11.36 30.55 37.05
C SER A 601 -12.07 30.44 38.41
N ARG A 602 -12.03 31.50 39.24
CA ARG A 602 -12.67 31.46 40.55
C ARG A 602 -14.19 31.65 40.47
N LEU A 603 -14.69 32.55 39.62
CA LEU A 603 -16.12 32.71 39.36
C LEU A 603 -16.76 31.42 38.84
N GLN A 604 -16.07 30.71 37.94
CA GLN A 604 -16.51 29.41 37.40
C GLN A 604 -16.63 28.32 38.48
N LYS A 605 -15.81 28.40 39.56
CA LYS A 605 -15.90 27.50 40.72
C LYS A 605 -16.99 27.91 41.71
N LEU A 606 -17.36 29.18 41.74
CA LEU A 606 -18.25 29.79 42.73
C LEU A 606 -19.72 29.82 42.28
N GLU A 607 -19.98 29.92 40.97
CA GLU A 607 -21.29 29.76 40.35
C GLU A 607 -21.21 28.71 39.22
N PRO A 608 -21.48 27.42 39.51
CA PRO A 608 -21.62 26.43 38.45
C PRO A 608 -22.89 26.75 37.65
N MET A 609 -22.74 27.30 36.45
CA MET A 609 -23.84 27.44 35.51
C MET A 609 -24.52 26.09 35.26
N GLN A 610 -25.85 26.11 35.31
CA GLN A 610 -26.72 25.00 34.96
C GLN A 610 -26.56 24.65 33.46
N SER A 611 -25.70 23.70 33.13
CA SER A 611 -25.85 22.85 31.94
C SER A 611 -25.01 21.58 32.10
N HIS A 612 -25.60 20.46 31.68
CA HIS A 612 -25.03 19.11 31.64
C HIS A 612 -24.72 18.41 32.97
N LYS A 613 -25.78 17.81 33.53
CA LYS A 613 -25.69 16.70 34.48
C LYS A 613 -24.90 15.51 33.87
N GLN A 614 -23.89 15.10 34.64
CA GLN A 614 -23.46 13.72 34.90
C GLN A 614 -22.83 12.93 33.74
N PHE A 615 -21.51 12.94 33.68
CA PHE A 615 -20.75 11.70 33.48
C PHE A 615 -19.47 11.72 34.31
N GLN A 616 -19.53 11.17 35.52
CA GLN A 616 -18.41 10.39 36.05
C GLN A 616 -18.87 9.43 37.16
N ARG A 617 -18.38 8.19 37.01
CA ARG A 617 -18.26 7.10 37.98
C ARG A 617 -19.50 6.24 38.27
N LYS A 618 -19.51 5.05 37.66
CA LYS A 618 -19.20 3.80 38.39
C LYS A 618 -18.83 2.68 37.41
N SER A 619 -17.59 2.23 37.51
CA SER A 619 -17.16 0.88 37.20
C SER A 619 -17.99 -0.13 38.01
N GLY A 620 -18.46 -1.19 37.36
CA GLY A 620 -19.01 -2.38 38.02
C GLY A 620 -20.44 -2.71 37.61
N ALA A 621 -20.57 -3.53 36.58
CA ALA A 621 -21.59 -4.57 36.35
C ALA A 621 -21.82 -4.73 34.84
N ILE A 622 -21.05 -5.67 34.26
CA ILE A 622 -21.52 -6.39 33.09
C ILE A 622 -22.77 -7.16 33.53
N SER A 623 -23.79 -7.17 32.67
CA SER A 623 -25.05 -7.92 32.74
C SER A 623 -26.29 -7.08 33.11
N SER A 624 -27.22 -7.03 32.14
CA SER A 624 -28.62 -6.57 32.24
C SER A 624 -28.92 -5.07 32.07
N ARG A 625 -28.85 -4.55 30.82
CA ARG A 625 -29.80 -3.55 30.27
C ARG A 625 -29.53 -3.22 28.79
N LEU A 626 -30.06 -4.04 27.89
CA LEU A 626 -30.54 -3.57 26.59
C LEU A 626 -31.71 -2.62 26.88
N LYS A 627 -31.48 -1.30 26.91
CA LYS A 627 -32.55 -0.31 26.78
C LYS A 627 -32.65 0.06 25.30
N LYS A 628 -33.85 -0.15 24.74
CA LYS A 628 -34.31 0.23 23.41
C LYS A 628 -33.66 1.55 22.95
N LEU A 629 -32.86 1.50 21.90
CA LEU A 629 -32.67 2.65 21.01
C LEU A 629 -34.02 2.86 20.31
N GLU A 630 -34.58 4.07 20.35
CA GLU A 630 -35.85 4.37 19.68
C GLU A 630 -35.67 4.25 18.17
N GLN A 631 -36.20 3.17 17.59
CA GLN A 631 -36.30 2.96 16.15
C GLN A 631 -37.39 3.87 15.59
N PHE A 632 -37.11 4.55 14.47
CA PHE A 632 -38.10 5.37 13.76
C PHE A 632 -38.03 5.10 12.26
N GLN A 633 -39.16 5.19 11.58
CA GLN A 633 -39.25 4.96 10.13
C GLN A 633 -39.27 6.28 9.37
N LYS A 634 -38.56 6.33 8.24
CA LYS A 634 -38.58 7.45 7.30
C LYS A 634 -38.84 6.95 5.90
N GLN A 635 -39.66 7.70 5.17
CA GLN A 635 -39.84 7.52 3.73
C GLN A 635 -38.83 8.39 2.98
N LEU A 636 -38.18 7.83 1.97
CA LEU A 636 -37.26 8.57 1.10
C LEU A 636 -37.44 8.16 -0.36
N ILE A 637 -37.28 9.13 -1.26
CA ILE A 637 -37.24 8.92 -2.71
C ILE A 637 -35.82 8.52 -3.08
N CYS A 638 -35.64 7.30 -3.57
CA CYS A 638 -34.34 6.77 -3.97
C CYS A 638 -33.78 7.55 -5.17
N LEU A 639 -32.74 8.34 -4.95
CA LEU A 639 -32.08 9.16 -5.98
C LEU A 639 -30.63 8.75 -6.22
N ALA A 640 -30.07 7.84 -5.43
CA ALA A 640 -28.80 7.21 -5.74
C ALA A 640 -28.85 5.75 -5.30
N ASN A 641 -28.40 4.86 -6.18
CA ASN A 641 -28.12 3.47 -5.87
C ASN A 641 -26.77 3.09 -6.51
N SER A 642 -25.70 3.49 -5.83
CA SER A 642 -24.33 3.41 -6.35
C SER A 642 -23.52 2.29 -5.69
N ARG A 643 -22.46 1.84 -6.37
CA ARG A 643 -21.47 0.91 -5.80
C ARG A 643 -20.22 1.66 -5.33
N LYS A 644 -19.81 1.40 -4.09
CA LYS A 644 -18.49 1.74 -3.56
C LYS A 644 -17.58 0.50 -3.61
N TYR A 645 -16.26 0.69 -3.54
CA TYR A 645 -15.29 -0.42 -3.44
C TYR A 645 -15.55 -1.33 -2.22
N SER A 646 -16.18 -0.78 -1.19
CA SER A 646 -16.50 -1.41 0.10
C SER A 646 -17.94 -1.97 0.20
N GLY A 647 -18.85 -1.68 -0.74
CA GLY A 647 -20.25 -2.15 -0.72
C GLY A 647 -21.24 -1.25 -1.47
N TYR A 648 -22.49 -1.15 -1.02
CA TYR A 648 -23.56 -0.38 -1.68
C TYR A 648 -23.84 0.94 -0.96
N CYS A 649 -24.31 1.92 -1.72
CA CYS A 649 -24.77 3.20 -1.20
C CYS A 649 -26.13 3.53 -1.81
N VAL A 650 -27.16 3.53 -0.97
CA VAL A 650 -28.49 4.06 -1.31
C VAL A 650 -28.63 5.42 -0.64
N ALA A 651 -29.10 6.42 -1.37
CA ALA A 651 -29.41 7.72 -0.80
C ALA A 651 -30.61 8.36 -1.51
N GLY A 652 -31.30 9.24 -0.80
CA GLY A 652 -32.51 9.87 -1.32
C GLY A 652 -32.94 11.06 -0.51
N LYS A 653 -33.97 11.76 -1.01
CA LYS A 653 -34.60 12.85 -0.26
C LYS A 653 -35.76 12.33 0.56
N GLU A 654 -35.86 12.78 1.81
CA GLU A 654 -36.98 12.49 2.68
C GLU A 654 -38.30 12.87 2.00
N PHE A 655 -39.31 12.03 2.11
CA PHE A 655 -40.62 12.24 1.53
C PHE A 655 -41.68 11.99 2.59
N SER A 656 -42.41 13.03 2.98
CA SER A 656 -43.45 12.94 4.00
C SER A 656 -44.57 13.91 3.67
N GLU A 657 -45.83 13.47 3.77
CA GLU A 657 -47.01 14.30 3.52
C GLU A 657 -46.96 15.07 2.17
N ASN A 658 -46.44 14.43 1.12
CA ASN A 658 -46.25 15.01 -0.21
C ASN A 658 -45.28 16.22 -0.24
N ARG A 659 -44.40 16.33 0.75
CA ARG A 659 -43.32 17.32 0.83
C ARG A 659 -41.96 16.65 0.72
N ILE A 660 -41.04 17.30 0.01
CA ILE A 660 -39.65 16.88 -0.16
C ILE A 660 -38.82 17.51 0.95
N GLY A 661 -38.15 16.67 1.74
CA GLY A 661 -37.27 17.07 2.83
C GLY A 661 -35.79 16.99 2.47
N ARG A 662 -34.96 16.89 3.50
CA ARG A 662 -33.49 16.82 3.39
C ARG A 662 -33.02 15.49 2.82
N TRP A 663 -31.74 15.44 2.45
CA TRP A 663 -31.07 14.19 2.10
C TRP A 663 -31.00 13.24 3.29
N ILE A 664 -31.22 11.95 3.01
CA ILE A 664 -31.04 10.83 3.93
C ILE A 664 -30.21 9.77 3.20
N ARG A 665 -29.11 9.35 3.81
CA ARG A 665 -28.29 8.22 3.40
C ARG A 665 -28.31 7.16 4.49
N PRO A 666 -29.06 6.06 4.32
CA PRO A 666 -28.97 4.92 5.23
C PRO A 666 -27.56 4.32 5.22
N VAL A 667 -26.96 4.16 6.40
CA VAL A 667 -25.66 3.54 6.62
C VAL A 667 -25.81 2.35 7.55
N SER A 668 -25.01 1.30 7.35
CA SER A 668 -25.08 0.10 8.19
C SER A 668 -24.59 0.39 9.61
N ASN A 669 -25.13 -0.31 10.61
CA ASN A 669 -24.70 -0.18 12.01
C ASN A 669 -23.34 -0.85 12.33
N ARG A 670 -22.67 -1.40 11.32
CA ARG A 670 -21.37 -2.08 11.41
C ARG A 670 -20.24 -1.06 11.20
N ASP A 671 -19.04 -1.35 11.71
CA ASP A 671 -17.86 -0.46 11.86
C ASP A 671 -17.37 0.35 10.63
N LEU A 672 -18.01 0.24 9.45
CA LEU A 672 -17.68 0.98 8.22
C LEU A 672 -18.84 1.79 7.63
N GLY A 673 -20.06 1.74 8.18
CA GLY A 673 -21.21 2.48 7.65
C GLY A 673 -21.71 2.02 6.27
N VAL A 674 -21.16 0.94 5.70
CA VAL A 674 -21.48 0.50 4.33
C VAL A 674 -22.64 -0.49 4.30
N LEU A 675 -23.62 -0.28 3.40
CA LEU A 675 -24.73 -1.21 3.19
C LEU A 675 -24.26 -2.45 2.40
N LEU A 676 -24.59 -3.64 2.90
CA LEU A 676 -24.55 -4.87 2.12
C LEU A 676 -25.88 -5.07 1.39
N ILE A 677 -25.91 -5.97 0.39
CA ILE A 677 -27.16 -6.31 -0.32
C ILE A 677 -28.25 -6.68 0.68
N ASN A 678 -27.94 -7.55 1.65
CA ASN A 678 -28.89 -8.00 2.66
C ASN A 678 -29.42 -6.88 3.57
N ASP A 679 -28.71 -5.77 3.69
CA ASP A 679 -29.11 -4.64 4.53
C ASP A 679 -30.10 -3.69 3.81
N MET A 680 -30.34 -3.90 2.51
CA MET A 680 -31.20 -3.07 1.65
C MET A 680 -32.22 -3.90 0.86
N ILE A 681 -32.47 -5.15 1.24
CA ILE A 681 -33.50 -5.98 0.59
C ILE A 681 -34.89 -5.44 0.93
N LEU A 682 -35.71 -5.22 -0.10
CA LEU A 682 -37.12 -4.92 0.02
C LEU A 682 -37.89 -6.17 0.49
N GLU A 683 -39.06 -6.02 1.11
CA GLU A 683 -39.89 -7.17 1.54
C GLU A 683 -40.17 -8.20 0.43
N ASN A 684 -40.20 -7.78 -0.83
CA ASN A 684 -40.40 -8.65 -2.00
C ASN A 684 -39.12 -9.34 -2.50
N GLY A 685 -37.97 -9.17 -1.81
CA GLY A 685 -36.69 -9.74 -2.18
C GLY A 685 -35.88 -8.94 -3.22
N GLU A 686 -36.42 -7.84 -3.74
CA GLU A 686 -35.71 -6.97 -4.69
C GLU A 686 -34.83 -5.93 -3.97
N ILE A 687 -33.99 -5.23 -4.73
CA ILE A 687 -33.25 -4.05 -4.26
C ILE A 687 -33.95 -2.75 -4.73
N PRO A 688 -33.87 -1.64 -3.98
CA PRO A 688 -34.47 -0.37 -4.38
C PRO A 688 -33.97 0.10 -5.75
N LYS A 689 -34.90 0.51 -6.61
CA LYS A 689 -34.59 1.14 -7.90
C LYS A 689 -34.60 2.66 -7.74
N MET A 690 -34.01 3.35 -8.71
CA MET A 690 -34.11 4.80 -8.78
C MET A 690 -35.59 5.20 -8.90
N LEU A 691 -35.99 6.28 -8.22
CA LEU A 691 -37.36 6.78 -8.10
C LEU A 691 -38.31 5.99 -7.21
N ASP A 692 -37.90 4.84 -6.68
CA ASP A 692 -38.68 4.13 -5.66
C ASP A 692 -38.85 5.02 -4.41
N ILE A 693 -40.09 5.13 -3.93
CA ILE A 693 -40.38 5.66 -2.60
C ILE A 693 -40.28 4.48 -1.64
N ILE A 694 -39.28 4.52 -0.76
CA ILE A 694 -38.97 3.43 0.16
C ILE A 694 -39.11 3.91 1.61
N THR A 695 -39.67 3.06 2.46
CA THR A 695 -39.68 3.23 3.91
C THR A 695 -38.50 2.48 4.50
N VAL A 696 -37.64 3.19 5.22
CA VAL A 696 -36.43 2.69 5.86
C VAL A 696 -36.52 2.85 7.37
N SER A 697 -36.21 1.78 8.10
CA SER A 697 -36.13 1.79 9.57
C SER A 697 -34.74 2.31 10.01
N LEU A 698 -34.72 3.42 10.74
CA LEU A 698 -33.50 4.11 11.18
C LEU A 698 -33.38 4.07 12.72
N ILE A 699 -32.15 4.07 13.20
CA ILE A 699 -31.80 3.96 14.63
C ILE A 699 -31.34 5.33 15.17
N LYS A 700 -30.34 5.94 14.54
CA LYS A 700 -29.75 7.21 14.99
C LYS A 700 -29.03 7.94 13.84
N PRO A 701 -28.86 9.26 13.92
CA PRO A 701 -27.93 9.99 13.05
C PRO A 701 -26.49 9.47 13.21
N ASP A 702 -25.74 9.43 12.11
CA ASP A 702 -24.31 9.11 12.05
C ASP A 702 -23.56 10.14 11.19
N SER A 703 -23.87 11.40 11.43
CA SER A 703 -23.35 12.52 10.65
C SER A 703 -21.84 12.66 10.82
N HIS A 704 -21.10 12.54 9.73
CA HIS A 704 -19.70 12.97 9.64
C HIS A 704 -19.61 14.42 9.16
N SER A 705 -18.47 15.07 9.36
CA SER A 705 -18.23 16.48 9.00
C SER A 705 -18.52 16.78 7.52
N TYR A 706 -18.25 15.82 6.63
CA TYR A 706 -18.49 15.93 5.18
C TYR A 706 -19.67 15.07 4.67
N GLN A 707 -20.40 14.35 5.54
CA GLN A 707 -21.58 13.53 5.19
C GLN A 707 -22.64 13.65 6.29
N THR A 708 -23.26 14.82 6.36
CA THR A 708 -24.24 15.18 7.39
C THR A 708 -25.57 14.42 7.26
N GLU A 709 -25.84 13.84 6.09
CA GLU A 709 -27.05 13.11 5.75
C GLU A 709 -27.06 11.62 6.18
N ASN A 710 -26.01 11.13 6.85
CA ASN A 710 -25.90 9.72 7.22
C ASN A 710 -26.81 9.34 8.41
N TYR A 711 -27.56 8.24 8.28
CA TYR A 711 -28.39 7.65 9.35
C TYR A 711 -28.17 6.15 9.46
N VAL A 712 -27.90 5.67 10.67
CA VAL A 712 -27.78 4.23 10.93
C VAL A 712 -29.11 3.53 10.69
N THR A 713 -29.14 2.57 9.76
CA THR A 713 -30.30 1.74 9.45
C THR A 713 -30.38 0.51 10.36
N ASP A 714 -31.60 0.05 10.63
CA ASP A 714 -31.84 -1.22 11.32
C ASP A 714 -31.80 -2.38 10.31
N THR A 715 -30.68 -3.10 10.30
CA THR A 715 -30.44 -4.23 9.40
C THR A 715 -31.27 -5.46 9.72
N THR A 716 -32.10 -5.44 10.78
CA THR A 716 -33.00 -6.57 11.12
C THR A 716 -34.38 -6.47 10.46
N GLN A 717 -34.71 -5.32 9.88
CA GLN A 717 -35.99 -5.09 9.18
C GLN A 717 -35.77 -4.87 7.69
N ALA A 718 -36.60 -5.51 6.87
CA ALA A 718 -36.61 -5.27 5.43
C ALA A 718 -37.17 -3.88 5.13
N TRP A 719 -36.74 -3.29 4.01
CA TRP A 719 -37.28 -2.02 3.54
C TRP A 719 -38.59 -2.25 2.79
N VAL A 720 -39.47 -1.24 2.75
CA VAL A 720 -40.77 -1.37 2.09
C VAL A 720 -40.89 -0.37 0.96
N LYS A 721 -41.12 -0.81 -0.28
CA LYS A 721 -41.47 0.08 -1.40
C LYS A 721 -42.93 0.49 -1.25
N THR A 722 -43.19 1.78 -1.08
CA THR A 722 -44.53 2.36 -0.91
C THR A 722 -45.05 3.09 -2.14
N GLY A 723 -44.19 3.34 -3.13
CA GLY A 723 -44.57 4.00 -4.39
C GLY A 723 -43.39 4.27 -5.30
N GLU A 724 -43.60 5.08 -6.32
CA GLU A 724 -42.58 5.51 -7.28
C GLU A 724 -42.89 6.94 -7.74
N VAL A 725 -41.86 7.76 -7.90
CA VAL A 725 -42.01 9.15 -8.33
C VAL A 725 -42.09 9.23 -9.86
N PRO A 726 -43.08 9.93 -10.44
CA PRO A 726 -43.17 10.09 -11.88
C PRO A 726 -42.04 10.98 -12.41
N ILE A 727 -41.56 10.67 -13.62
CA ILE A 727 -40.48 11.42 -14.31
C ILE A 727 -40.80 12.91 -14.46
N SER A 728 -42.09 13.27 -14.58
CA SER A 728 -42.54 14.67 -14.66
C SER A 728 -42.20 15.50 -13.41
N ASP A 729 -41.98 14.87 -12.26
CA ASP A 729 -41.68 15.53 -10.99
C ASP A 729 -40.17 15.68 -10.71
N LEU A 730 -39.29 15.12 -11.55
CA LEU A 730 -37.82 15.25 -11.38
C LEU A 730 -37.32 16.70 -11.28
N PRO A 731 -37.84 17.68 -12.06
CA PRO A 731 -37.43 19.07 -11.90
C PRO A 731 -37.68 19.62 -10.49
N LYS A 732 -38.74 19.16 -9.80
CA LYS A 732 -39.08 19.59 -8.44
C LYS A 732 -38.12 19.03 -7.39
N LEU A 733 -37.38 17.98 -7.72
CA LEU A 733 -36.40 17.35 -6.84
C LEU A 733 -35.01 17.97 -6.95
N CYS A 734 -34.76 18.87 -7.92
CA CYS A 734 -33.44 19.47 -8.10
C CYS A 734 -33.04 20.32 -6.90
N ASP A 735 -31.79 20.17 -6.45
CA ASP A 735 -31.19 21.04 -5.45
C ASP A 735 -30.88 22.41 -6.05
N ASN A 736 -31.17 23.46 -5.30
CA ASN A 736 -30.81 24.81 -5.68
C ASN A 736 -29.33 25.05 -5.35
N ALA A 737 -28.46 24.86 -6.33
CA ALA A 737 -27.02 25.06 -6.19
C ALA A 737 -26.47 25.78 -7.42
N ASP A 738 -25.68 26.83 -7.20
CA ASP A 738 -25.00 27.53 -8.29
C ASP A 738 -23.83 26.71 -8.85
N VAL A 739 -23.16 25.95 -7.98
CA VAL A 739 -21.97 25.14 -8.29
C VAL A 739 -22.02 23.81 -7.55
N LEU A 740 -21.32 22.79 -8.07
CA LEU A 740 -21.12 21.52 -7.37
C LEU A 740 -20.04 21.69 -6.29
N TRP A 741 -20.37 22.44 -5.24
CA TRP A 741 -19.47 22.83 -4.14
C TRP A 741 -18.29 23.67 -4.63
N LEU A 742 -17.04 23.22 -4.46
CA LEU A 742 -15.84 23.98 -4.80
C LEU A 742 -15.28 23.58 -6.18
N ASN A 743 -14.94 24.55 -7.02
CA ASN A 743 -14.35 24.33 -8.34
C ASN A 743 -12.87 24.76 -8.36
N ARG A 744 -12.17 24.50 -9.48
CA ARG A 744 -10.72 24.75 -9.73
C ARG A 744 -9.76 23.64 -9.32
N TYR A 745 -10.24 22.57 -8.70
CA TYR A 745 -9.45 21.38 -8.42
C TYR A 745 -9.86 20.24 -9.34
N HIS A 746 -8.89 19.67 -10.05
CA HIS A 746 -9.11 18.60 -11.01
C HIS A 746 -8.03 17.52 -10.93
N SER A 747 -8.40 16.27 -11.17
CA SER A 747 -7.50 15.15 -11.38
C SER A 747 -6.97 15.14 -12.82
N HIS A 748 -5.99 14.29 -13.09
CA HIS A 748 -5.37 14.18 -14.42
C HIS A 748 -6.36 13.87 -15.56
N HIS A 749 -7.46 13.17 -15.26
CA HIS A 749 -8.45 12.72 -16.25
C HIS A 749 -9.85 13.31 -16.04
N GLY A 750 -10.03 14.13 -15.00
CA GLY A 750 -11.29 14.81 -14.70
C GLY A 750 -11.18 16.33 -14.80
N PHE A 751 -12.31 16.99 -14.63
CA PHE A 751 -12.40 18.45 -14.65
C PHE A 751 -13.39 18.89 -13.60
N ASN A 752 -12.96 19.78 -12.70
CA ASN A 752 -13.68 20.14 -11.47
C ASN A 752 -14.17 18.91 -10.66
N ASP A 753 -13.39 17.82 -10.65
CA ASP A 753 -13.80 16.51 -10.17
C ASP A 753 -13.36 16.18 -8.73
N ARG A 754 -12.78 17.15 -8.01
CA ARG A 754 -12.39 16.97 -6.62
C ARG A 754 -12.42 18.28 -5.84
N ILE A 755 -12.42 18.16 -4.51
CA ILE A 755 -12.26 19.27 -3.55
C ILE A 755 -11.22 18.84 -2.49
N PRO A 756 -10.38 19.74 -1.96
CA PRO A 756 -9.50 19.42 -0.83
C PRO A 756 -10.30 18.98 0.39
N GLU A 757 -9.79 17.99 1.14
CA GLU A 757 -10.45 17.43 2.33
C GLU A 757 -10.73 18.50 3.40
N GLU A 758 -9.77 19.37 3.66
CA GLU A 758 -9.87 20.45 4.66
C GLU A 758 -10.98 21.46 4.33
N MET A 759 -11.27 21.66 3.04
CA MET A 759 -12.32 22.58 2.59
C MET A 759 -13.70 21.90 2.48
N ALA A 760 -13.77 20.58 2.59
CA ALA A 760 -15.04 19.86 2.54
C ALA A 760 -15.86 20.16 3.80
N ASP A 761 -15.22 20.18 4.98
CA ASP A 761 -15.92 20.33 6.25
C ASP A 761 -16.55 21.72 6.47
N GLU A 762 -16.01 22.76 5.83
CA GLU A 762 -16.48 24.15 5.99
C GLU A 762 -17.58 24.57 5.00
N ILE A 763 -17.68 23.88 3.86
CA ILE A 763 -18.51 24.31 2.71
C ILE A 763 -19.80 23.48 2.60
N LEU A 764 -19.92 22.33 3.28
CA LEU A 764 -20.95 21.34 3.01
C LEU A 764 -22.22 21.51 3.86
N SER A 765 -23.32 21.86 3.19
CA SER A 765 -24.68 21.61 3.69
C SER A 765 -25.13 20.16 3.47
N SER A 766 -24.68 19.53 2.38
CA SER A 766 -24.95 18.15 1.98
C SER A 766 -23.83 17.65 1.06
N SER A 767 -23.47 16.37 1.17
CA SER A 767 -22.50 15.72 0.27
C SER A 767 -23.14 15.20 -1.03
N LEU A 768 -24.45 15.37 -1.16
CA LEU A 768 -25.27 14.99 -2.31
C LEU A 768 -25.98 16.19 -2.92
N LEU A 769 -26.02 16.22 -4.25
CA LEU A 769 -26.80 17.18 -5.04
C LEU A 769 -27.52 16.45 -6.17
N PHE A 770 -28.80 16.74 -6.34
CA PHE A 770 -29.60 16.33 -7.49
C PHE A 770 -29.71 17.49 -8.46
N ILE A 771 -29.19 17.35 -9.68
CA ILE A 771 -29.07 18.44 -10.64
C ILE A 771 -29.58 18.06 -12.02
N LYS A 772 -29.92 19.08 -12.81
CA LYS A 772 -30.16 18.94 -14.24
C LYS A 772 -28.93 19.42 -15.02
N PRO A 773 -28.12 18.51 -15.59
CA PRO A 773 -26.97 18.89 -16.41
C PRO A 773 -27.38 19.38 -17.79
N GLU A 774 -26.54 20.24 -18.38
CA GLU A 774 -26.60 20.69 -19.76
C GLU A 774 -25.52 19.98 -20.59
N ASN A 775 -25.81 19.64 -21.85
CA ASN A 775 -24.87 19.01 -22.78
C ASN A 775 -24.18 17.75 -22.20
N ALA A 776 -24.97 16.88 -21.55
CA ALA A 776 -24.45 15.70 -20.88
C ALA A 776 -24.13 14.56 -21.88
N PHE A 777 -22.93 14.01 -21.78
CA PHE A 777 -22.53 12.80 -22.51
C PHE A 777 -21.62 11.91 -21.66
N ILE A 778 -21.59 10.63 -21.99
CA ILE A 778 -20.65 9.66 -21.42
C ILE A 778 -19.43 9.59 -22.32
N ARG A 779 -18.26 9.81 -21.73
CA ARG A 779 -16.97 9.56 -22.36
C ARG A 779 -16.42 8.22 -21.87
N ILE A 780 -16.15 7.33 -22.81
CA ILE A 780 -15.48 6.05 -22.58
C ILE A 780 -14.03 6.18 -23.04
N SER A 781 -13.09 6.00 -22.12
CA SER A 781 -11.65 6.04 -22.39
C SER A 781 -10.98 4.72 -22.00
N GLU A 782 -9.90 4.36 -22.69
CA GLU A 782 -8.99 3.29 -22.25
C GLU A 782 -7.90 3.86 -21.34
N GLU A 783 -7.94 3.50 -20.06
CA GLU A 783 -6.95 3.91 -19.06
C GLU A 783 -6.26 2.65 -18.52
N LEU A 784 -4.93 2.56 -18.68
CA LEU A 784 -4.02 1.57 -18.05
C LEU A 784 -4.71 0.23 -17.72
N TYR A 785 -5.10 -0.51 -18.77
CA TYR A 785 -5.65 -1.87 -18.76
C TYR A 785 -7.16 -2.04 -18.47
N ASN A 786 -7.95 -0.97 -18.26
CA ASN A 786 -9.42 -1.04 -18.14
C ASN A 786 -10.13 0.10 -18.90
N LYS A 787 -11.36 -0.15 -19.38
CA LYS A 787 -12.25 0.93 -19.83
C LYS A 787 -12.76 1.70 -18.62
N LYS A 788 -12.69 3.03 -18.68
CA LYS A 788 -13.27 3.94 -17.69
C LYS A 788 -14.38 4.74 -18.34
N ILE A 789 -15.46 4.96 -17.58
CA ILE A 789 -16.59 5.78 -18.01
C ILE A 789 -16.69 7.03 -17.14
N ARG A 790 -16.81 8.17 -17.79
CA ARG A 790 -16.95 9.49 -17.14
C ARG A 790 -18.14 10.22 -17.75
N ALA A 791 -18.87 10.96 -16.92
CA ALA A 791 -19.89 11.89 -17.37
C ALA A 791 -19.24 13.25 -17.61
N VAL A 792 -19.41 13.79 -18.81
CA VAL A 792 -18.98 15.14 -19.17
C VAL A 792 -20.23 15.97 -19.40
N PHE A 793 -20.33 17.11 -18.72
CA PHE A 793 -21.52 17.94 -18.74
C PHE A 793 -21.21 19.38 -18.30
N HIS A 794 -22.17 20.27 -18.50
CA HIS A 794 -22.17 21.62 -17.96
C HIS A 794 -23.25 21.74 -16.88
N PHE A 795 -22.98 22.55 -15.86
CA PHE A 795 -23.98 22.92 -14.86
C PHE A 795 -23.76 24.39 -14.51
N ASN A 796 -24.79 25.22 -14.75
CA ASN A 796 -24.74 26.68 -14.62
C ASN A 796 -23.51 27.32 -15.28
N GLY A 797 -23.20 26.90 -16.53
CA GLY A 797 -22.07 27.43 -17.30
C GLY A 797 -20.68 26.88 -16.93
N ILE A 798 -20.57 25.98 -15.96
CA ILE A 798 -19.29 25.37 -15.56
C ILE A 798 -19.24 23.93 -16.05
N SER A 799 -18.15 23.56 -16.71
CA SER A 799 -17.95 22.19 -17.18
C SER A 799 -17.47 21.27 -16.05
N TYR A 800 -17.85 20.00 -16.13
CA TYR A 800 -17.43 18.94 -15.22
C TYR A 800 -17.11 17.67 -16.02
N CYS A 801 -16.11 16.91 -15.56
CA CYS A 801 -15.80 15.57 -16.08
C CYS A 801 -15.61 14.62 -14.89
N LEU A 802 -16.68 13.94 -14.51
CA LEU A 802 -16.79 13.18 -13.27
C LEU A 802 -16.85 11.67 -13.55
N VAL A 803 -16.33 10.86 -12.64
CA VAL A 803 -16.46 9.40 -12.73
C VAL A 803 -17.89 8.98 -12.44
N ILE A 804 -18.41 8.01 -13.21
CA ILE A 804 -19.75 7.44 -12.99
C ILE A 804 -19.63 6.22 -12.09
N THR A 805 -20.45 6.14 -11.04
CA THR A 805 -20.54 5.01 -10.10
C THR A 805 -21.93 4.38 -10.05
N ASP A 806 -22.79 4.74 -11.01
CA ASP A 806 -24.09 4.11 -11.25
C ASP A 806 -23.89 2.73 -11.91
N PRO A 807 -24.22 1.61 -11.24
CA PRO A 807 -23.95 0.27 -11.75
C PRO A 807 -24.72 -0.08 -13.02
N ALA A 808 -25.92 0.48 -13.21
CA ALA A 808 -26.73 0.21 -14.41
C ALA A 808 -26.11 0.89 -15.63
N ILE A 809 -25.64 2.12 -15.45
CA ILE A 809 -24.91 2.86 -16.49
C ILE A 809 -23.55 2.22 -16.76
N GLU A 810 -22.78 1.85 -15.73
CA GLU A 810 -21.52 1.12 -15.87
C GLU A 810 -21.72 -0.16 -16.69
N ALA A 811 -22.69 -1.00 -16.33
CA ALA A 811 -22.95 -2.26 -17.03
C ALA A 811 -23.37 -2.06 -18.49
N ARG A 812 -24.10 -0.98 -18.79
CA ARG A 812 -24.54 -0.63 -20.15
C ARG A 812 -23.38 -0.13 -21.00
N TYR A 813 -22.65 0.88 -20.53
CA TYR A 813 -21.68 1.60 -21.35
C TYR A 813 -20.30 0.94 -21.36
N LEU A 814 -19.87 0.19 -20.34
CA LEU A 814 -18.57 -0.51 -20.40
C LEU A 814 -18.46 -1.54 -21.55
N ARG A 815 -19.60 -1.98 -22.10
CA ARG A 815 -19.66 -2.89 -23.27
C ARG A 815 -19.49 -2.16 -24.59
N GLU A 816 -19.74 -0.86 -24.61
CA GLU A 816 -19.65 -0.02 -25.79
C GLU A 816 -18.20 0.29 -26.17
N ASN A 817 -17.98 0.77 -27.39
CA ASN A 817 -16.65 1.15 -27.87
C ASN A 817 -16.14 2.43 -27.19
N VAL A 818 -14.83 2.68 -27.30
CA VAL A 818 -14.24 3.95 -26.85
C VAL A 818 -14.85 5.08 -27.68
N GLY A 819 -15.34 6.13 -27.03
CA GLY A 819 -16.07 7.21 -27.70
C GLY A 819 -16.91 8.05 -26.74
N GLU A 820 -17.66 8.99 -27.32
CA GLU A 820 -18.59 9.88 -26.60
C GLU A 820 -20.04 9.54 -26.97
N TYR A 821 -20.89 9.41 -25.96
CA TYR A 821 -22.28 8.98 -26.09
C TYR A 821 -23.21 9.99 -25.44
N SER A 822 -24.03 10.69 -26.23
CA SER A 822 -24.97 11.68 -25.71
C SER A 822 -26.03 11.04 -24.80
N LEU A 823 -26.34 11.70 -23.69
CA LEU A 823 -27.30 11.22 -22.70
C LEU A 823 -28.71 11.85 -22.85
N GLY A 824 -28.89 12.83 -23.74
CA GLY A 824 -30.19 13.48 -23.92
C GLY A 824 -30.63 14.26 -22.67
N ASN A 825 -31.94 14.23 -22.36
CA ASN A 825 -32.50 14.93 -21.21
C ASN A 825 -32.46 14.05 -19.95
N VAL A 826 -31.37 14.16 -19.20
CA VAL A 826 -31.10 13.41 -17.97
C VAL A 826 -31.00 14.32 -16.75
N PHE A 827 -31.11 13.71 -15.57
CA PHE A 827 -30.82 14.29 -14.26
C PHE A 827 -29.72 13.47 -13.60
N PHE A 828 -28.81 14.14 -12.89
CA PHE A 828 -27.70 13.52 -12.19
C PHE A 828 -27.85 13.67 -10.68
N THR A 829 -27.59 12.58 -9.97
CA THR A 829 -27.24 12.65 -8.56
C THR A 829 -25.73 12.66 -8.46
N VAL A 830 -25.17 13.77 -8.02
CA VAL A 830 -23.74 13.95 -7.79
C VAL A 830 -23.47 13.76 -6.30
N SER A 831 -22.40 13.04 -5.99
CA SER A 831 -21.96 12.76 -4.62
C SER A 831 -20.49 13.11 -4.42
N LEU A 832 -20.12 13.45 -3.19
CA LEU A 832 -18.72 13.51 -2.77
C LEU A 832 -18.27 12.18 -2.15
N SER A 833 -17.10 11.70 -2.57
CA SER A 833 -16.47 10.52 -2.00
C SER A 833 -15.95 10.79 -0.59
N GLU A 834 -15.63 9.71 0.12
CA GLU A 834 -14.75 9.81 1.28
C GLU A 834 -13.37 10.38 0.87
N PRO A 835 -12.66 11.06 1.78
CA PRO A 835 -11.35 11.62 1.48
C PRO A 835 -10.36 10.54 1.04
N TYR A 836 -9.66 10.83 -0.06
CA TYR A 836 -8.61 9.97 -0.61
C TYR A 836 -7.46 10.83 -1.15
N ASN A 837 -6.25 10.60 -0.64
CA ASN A 837 -5.07 11.41 -0.93
C ASN A 837 -5.28 12.91 -0.69
N GLY A 838 -5.99 13.28 0.38
CA GLY A 838 -6.27 14.68 0.75
C GLY A 838 -7.36 15.36 -0.08
N TYR A 839 -8.14 14.59 -0.86
CA TYR A 839 -9.24 15.13 -1.68
C TYR A 839 -10.51 14.28 -1.56
N CYS A 840 -11.68 14.94 -1.56
CA CYS A 840 -12.97 14.31 -1.81
C CYS A 840 -13.32 14.45 -3.30
N TYR A 841 -13.59 13.33 -3.98
CA TYR A 841 -13.88 13.32 -5.42
C TYR A 841 -15.37 13.48 -5.67
N LYS A 842 -15.73 14.24 -6.71
CA LYS A 842 -17.10 14.39 -7.20
C LYS A 842 -17.43 13.25 -8.15
N LEU A 843 -18.49 12.52 -7.86
CA LEU A 843 -18.89 11.30 -8.56
C LEU A 843 -20.34 11.41 -9.00
N VAL A 844 -20.68 10.91 -10.19
CA VAL A 844 -22.08 10.74 -10.61
C VAL A 844 -22.58 9.41 -10.07
N ALA A 845 -23.35 9.48 -8.99
CA ALA A 845 -23.88 8.33 -8.24
C ALA A 845 -25.22 7.81 -8.76
N GLY A 846 -25.89 8.58 -9.64
CA GLY A 846 -27.12 8.15 -10.31
C GLY A 846 -27.39 8.97 -11.56
N ILE A 847 -27.89 8.32 -12.62
CA ILE A 847 -28.35 8.98 -13.85
C ILE A 847 -29.80 8.56 -14.11
N ILE A 848 -30.70 9.54 -14.20
CA ILE A 848 -32.14 9.33 -14.40
C ILE A 848 -32.54 10.06 -15.68
N GLY A 849 -33.12 9.36 -16.66
CA GLY A 849 -33.54 9.95 -17.94
C GLY A 849 -34.48 9.09 -18.73
#